data_AF-A0A2K8U6Z3-F1
#
_entry.id   AF-A0A2K8U6Z3-F1
#
_cell.length_a   1.000
_cell.length_b   1.000
_cell.length_c   1.000
_cell.angle_alpha   90.00
_cell.angle_beta   90.00
_cell.angle_gamma   90.00
#
_symmetry.space_group_name_H-M   'P 1'
#
loop_
_entity.id
_entity.type
_entity.pdbx_description
1 polymer ?
#
loop_
_entity_poly.entity_id
_entity_poly.type
_entity_poly.pdbx_seq_one_letter_code
_entity_poly.pdbx_strand_id
1 'polypeptide(L)'
;MPSPLLAILVLGAFSQVAQAVLIREGLVVFYGNEVGLGAFYGSWLLWLAVGAAAALGWEGRRGARPGLDAGAAALDALRLILCALPLVLIGQVLALRSVRWFLEVSASEFVPLGDLFLAVTLVNLPGGVLLGFAFALTCAALGERGAVVGPVARTYVADALGALLGGLLFTFVLIRWLGPVATLGLTTATMALTAAFLAAPRTGPGPGMVLPARAWLPLTLALTGLLLTLPPIARPLDQALERWRFASLQPGMELLDALDTPYGHLAVARLGSQTSVVADGQVQQSFPLPLEVERQAAYFFAQARGQDQAVRRVLLLGGYPGGLAAGLLRYPVVRIDQVEQDRAAFARVRPYLDEAGRASLDDPRLTLHFAAARRFLRLLEPGVAYDLILSLDATPASAAGNRLFTREAFDLARARLAPGGVFCTQVSAASNYVGRAVGGYAGSVYRTLKAVFPTVVLVPGNPQVFCAGEAPARLTEDPAELQRRYLAAAPARHSLPSGTFATLLPAPDLAYLHARLDGAGAAGAVNTDARPVTYYLNMVLWGQFSGSGFVDWLAGLQRLGPWPYLIPPLLFVALWLLRALMEGGAGPARGRTGGVVALVVIGFIAMAGQLALLFSYQAQVGLVFERVALLNGLFMTGLALGGGAVRALAAGRRADLHLMGLLAGAALGLTLLPTALEGLATLGEDAREAGYLALTLALGLVAGAGFTLCVGLGQGTAGASALRGGGLAMAADSLGGALGGLVTGALMVPILGVAVTCRVLAVPALLALVPLVYRRLVPGVGPGPRAQASFPWPGVGWGLLYGVLLVYAWHLAALQARPGPQVRFDQEALAQLSGSSRFTPVESPFVHYLGGAAGDGEPQTVTLASAAAGPGVSGFAGPIQLLLALGRDGTLRGVRLLDSRETPSYITGIETWLAGLAGADLSQAPLSLARVDGLSGATVTSRAVLATINNAARRATQVAFGRPLPPPAAAPGGGADWGLGATAVLVLLFFPVYFSGSGRARLLLQGAALGVLGFWLNTLVTELDLVNLSQGHAAAPAENPQRWLLLGFVAVSSVLFGQVWCGFLCPFGALQEFVSRLGRRLGLWTWPDRPLEQASRYLKFLLLAALLVLVWTTGEGAWATFNPMQQVFGGQLRGWMLVLTGAVIAGSLVYYRFWCRYLCPLGAFLALGNKLALLQRLGPRRRFEHCDLGVKGDHDLDCIRCHRCLAGRDTHLPRGPKLPGRRAALDRPSGHDRQSA
;
A
#
# COMPACT_ATOMS: atom_id res chain seq x y z
N MET A 1 -33.23 33.75 13.68
CA MET A 1 -33.39 32.27 13.59
C MET A 1 -32.03 31.62 13.80
N PRO A 2 -31.90 30.56 14.62
CA PRO A 2 -30.62 29.84 14.77
C PRO A 2 -30.26 29.20 13.42
N SER A 3 -29.15 29.63 12.80
CA SER A 3 -28.77 29.19 11.46
C SER A 3 -27.89 27.93 11.53
N PRO A 4 -28.29 26.79 10.94
CA PRO A 4 -27.41 25.62 10.79
C PRO A 4 -26.12 25.95 10.01
N LEU A 5 -26.11 27.04 9.23
CA LEU A 5 -24.92 27.56 8.55
C LEU A 5 -23.84 28.08 9.51
N LEU A 6 -24.22 28.73 10.61
CA LEU A 6 -23.24 29.16 11.61
C LEU A 6 -22.57 27.95 12.27
N ALA A 7 -23.36 26.92 12.58
CA ALA A 7 -22.87 25.70 13.20
C ALA A 7 -21.84 24.98 12.33
N ILE A 8 -22.08 24.81 11.03
CA ILE A 8 -21.11 24.18 10.13
C ILE A 8 -19.89 25.06 9.88
N LEU A 9 -20.03 26.39 9.84
CA LEU A 9 -18.89 27.29 9.74
C LEU A 9 -17.96 27.15 10.95
N VAL A 10 -18.52 27.09 12.16
CA VAL A 10 -17.74 26.85 13.39
C VAL A 10 -17.14 25.44 13.42
N LEU A 11 -17.85 24.42 12.94
CA LEU A 11 -17.33 23.06 12.82
C LEU A 11 -16.17 22.96 11.82
N GLY A 12 -16.25 23.65 10.68
CA GLY A 12 -15.16 23.73 9.71
C GLY A 12 -13.93 24.39 10.33
N ALA A 13 -14.11 25.50 11.05
CA ALA A 13 -13.03 26.19 11.76
C ALA A 13 -12.39 25.29 12.83
N PHE A 14 -13.22 24.61 13.64
CA PHE A 14 -12.76 23.65 14.62
C PHE A 14 -12.00 22.48 13.97
N SER A 15 -12.53 21.89 12.89
CA SER A 15 -11.90 20.79 12.17
C SER A 15 -10.48 21.16 11.74
N GLN A 16 -10.28 22.36 11.20
CA GLN A 16 -8.94 22.81 10.79
C GLN A 16 -8.00 23.04 11.98
N VAL A 17 -8.49 23.64 13.08
CA VAL A 17 -7.69 23.83 14.30
C VAL A 17 -7.32 22.48 14.91
N ALA A 18 -8.28 21.55 15.01
CA ALA A 18 -8.07 20.19 15.51
C ALA A 18 -7.03 19.45 14.69
N GLN A 19 -7.13 19.49 13.35
CA GLN A 19 -6.13 18.90 12.47
C GLN A 19 -4.73 19.49 12.70
N ALA A 20 -4.62 20.81 12.78
CA ALA A 20 -3.33 21.48 12.97
C ALA A 20 -2.67 21.13 14.31
N VAL A 21 -3.47 21.05 15.40
CA VAL A 21 -3.00 20.62 16.72
C VAL A 21 -2.55 19.16 16.69
N LEU A 22 -3.39 18.25 16.18
CA LEU A 22 -3.09 16.81 16.17
C LEU A 22 -1.90 16.47 15.25
N ILE A 23 -1.76 17.14 14.11
CA ILE A 23 -0.60 16.97 13.22
C ILE A 23 0.68 17.39 13.95
N ARG A 24 0.67 18.54 14.64
CA ARG A 24 1.85 19.01 15.39
C ARG A 24 2.25 18.03 16.48
N GLU A 25 1.29 17.54 17.27
CA GLU A 25 1.56 16.51 18.27
C GLU A 25 2.08 15.22 17.65
N GLY A 26 1.46 14.76 16.56
CA GLY A 26 1.89 13.56 15.82
C GLY A 26 3.30 13.69 15.25
N LEU A 27 3.67 14.86 14.69
CA LEU A 27 5.01 15.09 14.15
C LEU A 27 6.08 15.02 15.25
N VAL A 28 5.82 15.54 16.45
CA VAL A 28 6.77 15.41 17.57
C VAL A 28 6.88 13.97 18.04
N VAL A 29 5.76 13.24 18.11
CA VAL A 29 5.72 11.86 18.63
C VAL A 29 6.32 10.84 17.66
N PHE A 30 6.16 11.07 16.36
CA PHE A 30 6.59 10.18 15.28
C PHE A 30 7.78 10.74 14.47
N TYR A 31 8.53 11.71 15.01
CA TYR A 31 9.76 12.25 14.42
C TYR A 31 9.63 12.88 13.02
N GLY A 32 8.56 13.64 12.79
CA GLY A 32 8.54 14.64 11.73
C GLY A 32 8.60 14.10 10.29
N ASN A 33 7.88 13.01 9.99
CA ASN A 33 7.91 12.37 8.67
C ASN A 33 6.63 12.59 7.85
N GLU A 34 6.74 12.61 6.52
CA GLU A 34 5.64 12.86 5.59
C GLU A 34 4.70 11.65 5.45
N VAL A 35 5.18 10.44 5.75
CA VAL A 35 4.34 9.24 5.83
C VAL A 35 3.26 9.41 6.90
N GLY A 36 3.62 10.01 8.04
CA GLY A 36 2.73 10.35 9.13
C GLY A 36 1.70 11.40 8.73
N LEU A 37 2.08 12.38 7.91
CA LEU A 37 1.12 13.33 7.32
C LEU A 37 0.13 12.62 6.39
N GLY A 38 0.61 11.74 5.51
CA GLY A 38 -0.23 10.92 4.63
C GLY A 38 -1.18 10.02 5.41
N ALA A 39 -0.68 9.35 6.45
CA ALA A 39 -1.44 8.53 7.39
C ALA A 39 -2.52 9.34 8.13
N PHE A 40 -2.16 10.55 8.58
CA PHE A 40 -3.04 11.45 9.29
C PHE A 40 -4.20 11.92 8.42
N TYR A 41 -3.92 12.56 7.29
CA TYR A 41 -4.97 13.05 6.39
C TYR A 41 -5.81 11.89 5.84
N GLY A 42 -5.15 10.79 5.48
CA GLY A 42 -5.78 9.56 5.03
C GLY A 42 -6.82 9.00 6.00
N SER A 43 -6.41 8.79 7.26
CA SER A 43 -7.29 8.26 8.31
C SER A 43 -8.37 9.28 8.73
N TRP A 44 -8.03 10.56 8.82
CA TRP A 44 -9.01 11.61 9.15
C TRP A 44 -10.17 11.65 8.15
N LEU A 45 -9.85 11.65 6.85
CA LEU A 45 -10.84 11.64 5.77
C LEU A 45 -11.59 10.30 5.69
N LEU A 46 -10.94 9.18 6.00
CA LEU A 46 -11.60 7.89 6.07
C LEU A 46 -12.72 7.91 7.11
N TRP A 47 -12.45 8.43 8.30
CA TRP A 47 -13.44 8.50 9.37
C TRP A 47 -14.53 9.54 9.11
N LEU A 48 -14.22 10.65 8.42
CA LEU A 48 -15.23 11.55 7.86
C LEU A 48 -16.18 10.82 6.92
N ALA A 49 -15.65 9.98 6.03
CA ALA A 49 -16.46 9.19 5.10
C ALA A 49 -17.37 8.18 5.83
N VAL A 50 -16.82 7.48 6.83
CA VAL A 50 -17.57 6.54 7.68
C VAL A 50 -18.66 7.27 8.47
N GLY A 51 -18.37 8.43 9.04
CA GLY A 51 -19.33 9.27 9.75
C GLY A 51 -20.50 9.72 8.88
N ALA A 52 -20.20 10.21 7.67
CA ALA A 52 -21.20 10.62 6.69
C ALA A 52 -22.06 9.44 6.21
N ALA A 53 -21.46 8.25 6.03
CA ALA A 53 -22.18 7.03 5.71
C ALA A 53 -23.06 6.52 6.87
N ALA A 54 -22.59 6.63 8.12
CA ALA A 54 -23.35 6.24 9.30
C ALA A 54 -24.63 7.09 9.48
N ALA A 55 -24.61 8.36 9.06
CA ALA A 55 -25.79 9.22 9.06
C ALA A 55 -26.92 8.70 8.14
N LEU A 56 -26.60 7.94 7.09
CA LEU A 56 -27.60 7.32 6.21
C LEU A 56 -28.46 6.28 6.96
N GLY A 57 -27.86 5.56 7.91
CA GLY A 57 -28.58 4.60 8.76
C GLY A 57 -29.50 5.25 9.79
N TRP A 58 -29.17 6.48 10.21
CA TRP A 58 -29.97 7.27 11.14
C TRP A 58 -31.31 7.70 10.53
N GLU A 59 -31.34 8.06 9.24
CA GLU A 59 -32.57 8.36 8.50
C GLU A 59 -33.51 7.13 8.41
N GLY A 60 -32.94 5.96 8.08
CA GLY A 60 -33.71 4.71 7.92
C GLY A 60 -34.41 4.24 9.20
N ARG A 61 -33.78 4.41 10.37
CA ARG A 61 -34.39 4.08 11.67
C ARG A 61 -35.49 5.06 12.10
N ARG A 62 -35.46 6.29 11.60
CA ARG A 62 -36.44 7.33 11.95
C ARG A 62 -37.67 7.36 11.04
N GLY A 63 -37.55 6.92 9.79
CA GLY A 63 -38.71 6.69 8.91
C GLY A 63 -39.79 5.79 9.54
N ALA A 64 -39.43 5.02 10.58
CA ALA A 64 -40.33 4.19 11.38
C ALA A 64 -41.06 4.91 12.54
N ARG A 65 -40.77 6.20 12.83
CA ARG A 65 -41.41 6.99 13.90
C ARG A 65 -42.08 8.25 13.32
N PRO A 66 -43.35 8.18 12.90
CA PRO A 66 -44.07 9.34 12.35
C PRO A 66 -44.39 10.36 13.45
N GLY A 67 -43.97 11.63 13.28
CA GLY A 67 -44.40 12.75 14.15
C GLY A 67 -43.33 13.78 14.54
N LEU A 68 -42.04 13.51 14.36
CA LEU A 68 -40.95 14.45 14.70
C LEU A 68 -40.43 15.18 13.46
N ASP A 69 -40.30 16.51 13.54
CA ASP A 69 -39.67 17.34 12.51
C ASP A 69 -38.18 16.94 12.34
N ALA A 70 -37.84 16.40 11.18
CA ALA A 70 -36.52 15.88 10.86
C ALA A 70 -35.42 16.95 10.98
N GLY A 71 -35.74 18.20 10.64
CA GLY A 71 -34.80 19.33 10.76
C GLY A 71 -34.52 19.70 12.22
N ALA A 72 -35.55 19.74 13.06
CA ALA A 72 -35.39 20.03 14.48
C ALA A 72 -34.54 18.98 15.19
N ALA A 73 -34.77 17.71 14.88
CA ALA A 73 -34.04 16.62 15.49
C ALA A 73 -32.60 16.46 14.95
N ALA A 74 -32.33 16.94 13.73
CA ALA A 74 -30.97 17.09 13.22
C ALA A 74 -30.21 18.21 13.95
N LEU A 75 -30.87 19.33 14.25
CA LEU A 75 -30.29 20.42 15.05
C LEU A 75 -29.96 20.01 16.49
N ASP A 76 -30.83 19.21 17.13
CA ASP A 76 -30.55 18.69 18.48
C ASP A 76 -29.34 17.74 18.49
N ALA A 77 -29.22 16.88 17.48
CA ALA A 77 -28.06 16.01 17.33
C ALA A 77 -26.78 16.81 17.02
N LEU A 78 -26.86 17.82 16.15
CA LEU A 78 -25.74 18.71 15.84
C LEU A 78 -25.23 19.45 17.07
N ARG A 79 -26.14 19.89 17.95
CA ARG A 79 -25.83 20.52 19.23
C ARG A 79 -25.07 19.59 20.18
N LEU A 80 -25.47 18.32 20.28
CA LEU A 80 -24.75 17.34 21.09
C LEU A 80 -23.33 17.08 20.54
N ILE A 81 -23.19 17.03 19.21
CA ILE A 81 -21.88 16.88 18.56
C ILE A 81 -20.99 18.09 18.86
N LEU A 82 -21.52 19.32 18.79
CA LEU A 82 -20.79 20.53 19.14
C LEU A 82 -20.26 20.53 20.58
N CYS A 83 -21.01 19.95 21.53
CA CYS A 83 -20.55 19.79 22.92
C CYS A 83 -19.52 18.66 23.10
N ALA A 84 -19.63 17.58 22.31
CA ALA A 84 -18.77 16.40 22.46
C ALA A 84 -17.38 16.58 21.81
N LEU A 85 -17.31 17.24 20.65
CA LEU A 85 -16.09 17.37 19.86
C LEU A 85 -14.90 18.01 20.60
N PRO A 86 -15.05 19.08 21.39
CA PRO A 86 -13.94 19.63 22.17
C PRO A 86 -13.35 18.63 23.18
N LEU A 87 -14.22 17.85 23.85
CA LEU A 87 -13.79 16.81 24.78
C LEU A 87 -13.07 15.67 24.07
N VAL A 88 -13.55 15.30 22.87
CA VAL A 88 -12.88 14.33 22.01
C VAL A 88 -11.49 14.82 21.61
N LEU A 89 -11.33 16.09 21.20
CA LEU A 89 -10.02 16.64 20.84
C LEU A 89 -9.03 16.60 22.01
N ILE A 90 -9.47 16.96 23.22
CA ILE A 90 -8.63 16.84 24.43
C ILE A 90 -8.19 15.38 24.62
N GLY A 91 -9.12 14.43 24.51
CA GLY A 91 -8.79 13.00 24.59
C GLY A 91 -7.82 12.53 23.50
N GLN A 92 -7.96 13.01 22.27
CA GLN A 92 -7.08 12.69 21.15
C GLN A 92 -5.65 13.22 21.37
N VAL A 93 -5.50 14.44 21.89
CA VAL A 93 -4.18 15.00 22.24
C VAL A 93 -3.51 14.17 23.35
N LEU A 94 -4.25 13.82 24.41
CA LEU A 94 -3.72 12.98 25.48
C LEU A 94 -3.33 11.58 25.00
N ALA A 95 -4.12 11.00 24.11
CA ALA A 95 -3.82 9.71 23.49
C ALA A 95 -2.52 9.75 22.67
N LEU A 96 -2.32 10.78 21.84
CA LEU A 96 -1.08 10.97 21.08
C LEU A 96 0.13 11.13 22.01
N ARG A 97 0.03 11.97 23.04
CA ARG A 97 1.12 12.18 24.01
C ARG A 97 1.51 10.92 24.77
N SER A 98 0.62 9.94 24.85
CA SER A 98 0.83 8.68 25.60
C SER A 98 1.11 7.47 24.70
N VAL A 99 1.02 7.61 23.38
CA VAL A 99 0.98 6.46 22.47
C VAL A 99 2.23 5.58 22.52
N ARG A 100 3.41 6.18 22.75
CA ARG A 100 4.68 5.45 22.80
C ARG A 100 4.76 4.47 23.97
N TRP A 101 4.11 4.78 25.09
CA TRP A 101 4.00 3.85 26.22
C TRP A 101 3.16 2.62 25.88
N PHE A 102 2.07 2.81 25.14
CA PHE A 102 1.22 1.69 24.70
C PHE A 102 1.86 0.83 23.61
N LEU A 103 2.76 1.42 22.82
CA LEU A 103 3.51 0.71 21.78
C LEU A 103 4.83 0.10 22.31
N GLU A 104 5.14 0.28 23.59
CA GLU A 104 6.39 -0.19 24.23
C GLU A 104 7.68 0.24 23.50
N VAL A 105 7.64 1.40 22.83
CA VAL A 105 8.79 1.92 22.05
C VAL A 105 9.75 2.65 22.98
N SER A 106 11.04 2.30 22.92
CA SER A 106 12.06 2.87 23.79
C SER A 106 12.45 4.31 23.43
N ALA A 107 13.26 4.94 24.28
CA ALA A 107 13.75 6.31 24.08
C ALA A 107 14.56 6.42 22.79
N SER A 108 14.26 7.41 21.95
CA SER A 108 14.95 7.64 20.67
C SER A 108 14.88 6.50 19.64
N GLU A 109 14.08 5.47 19.89
CA GLU A 109 13.78 4.41 18.93
C GLU A 109 12.67 4.87 17.97
N PHE A 110 12.82 4.56 16.69
CA PHE A 110 11.79 4.90 15.73
C PHE A 110 10.57 3.98 15.83
N VAL A 111 9.37 4.56 15.82
CA VAL A 111 8.12 3.80 15.81
C VAL A 111 8.00 3.00 14.50
N PRO A 112 7.73 1.68 14.53
CA PRO A 112 7.48 0.92 13.32
C PRO A 112 6.35 1.53 12.49
N LEU A 113 6.51 1.59 11.17
CA LEU A 113 5.54 2.25 10.28
C LEU A 113 4.12 1.68 10.43
N GLY A 114 3.98 0.37 10.65
CA GLY A 114 2.69 -0.28 10.87
C GLY A 114 1.98 0.23 12.13
N ASP A 115 2.72 0.39 13.24
CA ASP A 115 2.19 0.87 14.51
C ASP A 115 1.83 2.35 14.45
N LEU A 116 2.62 3.15 13.72
CA LEU A 116 2.29 4.53 13.40
C LEU A 116 0.95 4.62 12.66
N PHE A 117 0.76 3.85 11.58
CA PHE A 117 -0.50 3.84 10.83
C PHE A 117 -1.69 3.44 11.70
N LEU A 118 -1.53 2.41 12.54
CA LEU A 118 -2.56 1.95 13.45
C LEU A 118 -2.91 3.02 14.48
N ALA A 119 -1.91 3.58 15.16
CA ALA A 119 -2.07 4.62 16.16
C ALA A 119 -2.81 5.84 15.62
N VAL A 120 -2.36 6.39 14.50
CA VAL A 120 -2.97 7.57 13.88
C VAL A 120 -4.41 7.28 13.43
N THR A 121 -4.66 6.09 12.89
CA THR A 121 -6.00 5.66 12.50
C THR A 121 -6.95 5.57 13.69
N LEU A 122 -6.50 5.02 14.81
CA LEU A 122 -7.33 4.91 16.03
C LEU A 122 -7.59 6.26 16.67
N VAL A 123 -6.56 7.12 16.78
CA VAL A 123 -6.68 8.47 17.34
C VAL A 123 -7.69 9.31 16.55
N ASN A 124 -7.67 9.25 15.22
CA ASN A 124 -8.53 10.08 14.38
C ASN A 124 -10.01 9.63 14.33
N LEU A 125 -10.32 8.39 14.76
CA LEU A 125 -11.64 7.77 14.68
C LEU A 125 -12.78 8.62 15.27
N PRO A 126 -12.77 9.01 16.57
CA PRO A 126 -13.92 9.66 17.18
C PRO A 126 -14.21 11.04 16.57
N GLY A 127 -13.17 11.86 16.32
CA GLY A 127 -13.33 13.18 15.73
C GLY A 127 -13.85 13.13 14.29
N GLY A 128 -13.25 12.30 13.44
CA GLY A 128 -13.63 12.17 12.03
C GLY A 128 -15.07 11.67 11.85
N VAL A 129 -15.47 10.64 12.61
CA VAL A 129 -16.84 10.10 12.53
C VAL A 129 -17.89 11.14 12.92
N LEU A 130 -17.65 11.90 14.00
CA LEU A 130 -18.58 12.92 14.47
C LEU A 130 -18.71 14.09 13.48
N LEU A 131 -17.61 14.54 12.89
CA LEU A 131 -17.61 15.62 11.89
C LEU A 131 -18.33 15.20 10.60
N GLY A 132 -18.08 13.97 10.11
CA GLY A 132 -18.74 13.45 8.91
C GLY A 132 -20.25 13.30 9.13
N PHE A 133 -20.65 12.88 10.33
CA PHE A 133 -22.05 12.80 10.72
C PHE A 133 -22.69 14.19 10.80
N ALA A 134 -22.00 15.17 11.40
CA ALA A 134 -22.47 16.55 11.52
C ALA A 134 -22.72 17.23 10.16
N PHE A 135 -21.89 16.95 9.14
CA PHE A 135 -22.10 17.43 7.78
C PHE A 135 -23.45 16.98 7.21
N ALA A 136 -23.75 15.68 7.32
CA ALA A 136 -25.01 15.10 6.83
C ALA A 136 -26.23 15.64 7.59
N LEU A 137 -26.11 15.84 8.91
CA LEU A 137 -27.15 16.47 9.73
C LEU A 137 -27.40 17.93 9.34
N THR A 138 -26.36 18.68 8.99
CA THR A 138 -26.49 20.07 8.56
C THR A 138 -27.24 20.14 7.22
N CYS A 139 -26.93 19.24 6.29
CA CYS A 139 -27.68 19.10 5.04
C CYS A 139 -29.17 18.80 5.31
N ALA A 140 -29.47 17.99 6.32
CA ALA A 140 -30.83 17.68 6.74
C ALA A 140 -31.55 18.89 7.36
N ALA A 141 -30.87 19.66 8.20
CA ALA A 141 -31.41 20.86 8.85
C ALA A 141 -31.66 22.02 7.86
N LEU A 142 -30.90 22.09 6.76
CA LEU A 142 -31.08 23.04 5.66
C LEU A 142 -32.02 22.55 4.55
N GLY A 143 -32.43 21.28 4.60
CA GLY A 143 -33.14 20.61 3.53
C GLY A 143 -34.60 21.02 3.44
N GLU A 144 -35.00 21.54 2.30
CA GLU A 144 -36.42 21.70 1.93
C GLU A 144 -36.86 20.51 1.05
N ARG A 145 -38.14 20.12 1.11
CA ARG A 145 -38.66 18.97 0.36
C ARG A 145 -38.41 19.19 -1.15
N GLY A 146 -37.60 18.31 -1.76
CA GLY A 146 -37.32 18.31 -3.21
C GLY A 146 -36.04 19.04 -3.64
N ALA A 147 -35.38 19.80 -2.76
CA ALA A 147 -34.16 20.54 -3.08
C ALA A 147 -32.90 19.88 -2.46
N VAL A 148 -32.07 19.22 -3.27
CA VAL A 148 -30.85 18.52 -2.81
C VAL A 148 -29.57 19.34 -3.04
N VAL A 149 -29.33 19.86 -4.25
CA VAL A 149 -28.08 20.57 -4.59
C VAL A 149 -27.88 21.84 -3.75
N GLY A 150 -28.93 22.63 -3.55
CA GLY A 150 -28.84 23.90 -2.83
C GLY A 150 -28.37 23.75 -1.37
N PRO A 151 -29.04 22.94 -0.53
CA PRO A 151 -28.61 22.68 0.84
C PRO A 151 -27.21 22.06 0.95
N VAL A 152 -26.90 21.07 0.10
CA VAL A 152 -25.60 20.39 0.12
C VAL A 152 -24.46 21.33 -0.27
N ALA A 153 -24.62 22.11 -1.35
CA ALA A 153 -23.61 23.07 -1.79
C ALA A 153 -23.39 24.19 -0.76
N ARG A 154 -24.47 24.72 -0.14
CA ARG A 154 -24.33 25.74 0.93
C ARG A 154 -23.61 25.19 2.15
N THR A 155 -23.87 23.93 2.52
CA THR A 155 -23.17 23.26 3.63
C THR A 155 -21.68 23.13 3.32
N TYR A 156 -21.33 22.64 2.13
CA TYR A 156 -19.94 22.47 1.71
C TYR A 156 -19.17 23.79 1.64
N VAL A 157 -19.77 24.84 1.09
CA VAL A 157 -19.15 26.18 1.03
C VAL A 157 -18.94 26.76 2.43
N ALA A 158 -19.93 26.63 3.32
CA ALA A 158 -19.82 27.13 4.69
C ALA A 158 -18.76 26.36 5.51
N ASP A 159 -18.65 25.05 5.32
CA ASP A 159 -17.62 24.21 5.93
C ASP A 159 -16.21 24.64 5.48
N ALA A 160 -16.02 24.81 4.17
CA ALA A 160 -14.74 25.24 3.58
C ALA A 160 -14.32 26.66 4.04
N LEU A 161 -15.27 27.61 4.12
CA LEU A 161 -15.01 28.94 4.66
C LEU A 161 -14.67 28.90 6.16
N GLY A 162 -15.36 28.04 6.91
CA GLY A 162 -15.02 27.74 8.30
C GLY A 162 -13.58 27.25 8.43
N ALA A 163 -13.20 26.24 7.65
CA ALA A 163 -11.85 25.67 7.65
C ALA A 163 -10.78 26.72 7.30
N LEU A 164 -11.04 27.59 6.32
CA LEU A 164 -10.17 28.73 6.02
C LEU A 164 -9.98 29.64 7.25
N LEU A 165 -11.07 30.08 7.88
CA LEU A 165 -11.01 30.95 9.06
C LEU A 165 -10.27 30.29 10.23
N GLY A 166 -10.54 29.01 10.49
CA GLY A 166 -9.84 28.24 11.51
C GLY A 166 -8.34 28.11 11.25
N GLY A 167 -7.94 27.85 9.98
CA GLY A 167 -6.54 27.77 9.59
C GLY A 167 -5.79 29.09 9.71
N LEU A 168 -6.40 30.19 9.27
CA LEU A 168 -5.84 31.54 9.42
C LEU A 168 -5.72 31.94 10.90
N LEU A 169 -6.76 31.70 11.68
CA LEU A 169 -6.78 32.00 13.12
C LEU A 169 -5.70 31.19 13.85
N PHE A 170 -5.60 29.89 13.59
CA PHE A 170 -4.59 29.03 14.23
C PHE A 170 -3.17 29.51 13.96
N THR A 171 -2.87 29.83 12.70
CA THR A 171 -1.51 30.09 12.21
C THR A 171 -1.00 31.47 12.60
N PHE A 172 -1.84 32.50 12.51
CA PHE A 172 -1.41 33.87 12.76
C PHE A 172 -1.71 34.35 14.18
N VAL A 173 -2.67 33.74 14.87
CA VAL A 173 -3.13 34.19 16.18
C VAL A 173 -2.87 33.14 17.26
N LEU A 174 -3.45 31.94 17.15
CA LEU A 174 -3.46 30.97 18.26
C LEU A 174 -2.05 30.51 18.60
N ILE A 175 -1.29 29.99 17.63
CA ILE A 175 0.09 29.50 17.86
C ILE A 175 1.03 30.57 18.44
N ARG A 176 0.85 31.82 18.01
CA ARG A 176 1.78 32.91 18.33
C ARG A 176 1.54 33.41 19.75
N TRP A 177 0.27 33.50 20.19
CA TRP A 177 -0.13 34.24 21.38
C TRP A 177 -0.76 33.36 22.47
N LEU A 178 -1.27 32.17 22.13
CA LEU A 178 -1.93 31.25 23.05
C LEU A 178 -1.16 29.92 23.12
N GLY A 179 -1.03 29.37 24.33
CA GLY A 179 -0.51 28.01 24.52
C GLY A 179 -1.50 26.93 24.04
N PRO A 180 -1.09 25.65 23.96
CA PRO A 180 -1.96 24.53 23.59
C PRO A 180 -3.25 24.46 24.42
N VAL A 181 -3.17 24.55 25.74
CA VAL A 181 -4.34 24.51 26.64
C VAL A 181 -5.28 25.70 26.40
N ALA A 182 -4.74 26.91 26.27
CA ALA A 182 -5.56 28.09 26.02
C ALA A 182 -6.24 28.04 24.64
N THR A 183 -5.58 27.45 23.64
CA THR A 183 -6.15 27.18 22.32
C THR A 183 -7.32 26.18 22.40
N LEU A 184 -7.15 25.09 23.16
CA LEU A 184 -8.22 24.12 23.43
C LEU A 184 -9.38 24.77 24.22
N GLY A 185 -9.07 25.65 25.17
CA GLY A 185 -10.07 26.41 25.93
C GLY A 185 -10.93 27.32 25.05
N LEU A 186 -10.29 28.12 24.19
CA LEU A 186 -10.99 29.04 23.29
C LEU A 186 -11.87 28.29 22.28
N THR A 187 -11.34 27.22 21.67
CA THR A 187 -12.12 26.39 20.73
C THR A 187 -13.31 25.72 21.42
N THR A 188 -13.13 25.22 22.64
CA THR A 188 -14.22 24.70 23.48
C THR A 188 -15.29 25.77 23.71
N ALA A 189 -14.87 26.98 24.08
CA ALA A 189 -15.80 28.08 24.34
C ALA A 189 -16.60 28.46 23.08
N THR A 190 -15.96 28.60 21.92
CA THR A 190 -16.64 28.95 20.67
C THR A 190 -17.66 27.89 20.23
N MET A 191 -17.31 26.60 20.31
CA MET A 191 -18.23 25.51 19.96
C MET A 191 -19.41 25.42 20.94
N ALA A 192 -19.13 25.56 22.24
CA ALA A 192 -20.14 25.49 23.29
C ALA A 192 -21.10 26.69 23.23
N LEU A 193 -20.62 27.90 22.96
CA LEU A 193 -21.47 29.08 22.72
C LEU A 193 -22.37 28.89 21.49
N THR A 194 -21.83 28.29 20.41
CA THR A 194 -22.62 27.96 19.22
C THR A 194 -23.71 26.93 19.54
N ALA A 195 -23.39 25.91 20.34
CA ALA A 195 -24.37 24.93 20.80
C ALA A 195 -25.45 25.54 21.72
N ALA A 196 -25.09 26.51 22.58
CA ALA A 196 -26.03 27.28 23.39
C ALA A 196 -26.95 28.14 22.52
N PHE A 197 -26.42 28.75 21.45
CA PHE A 197 -27.21 29.52 20.49
C PHE A 197 -28.23 28.64 19.74
N LEU A 198 -27.85 27.41 19.36
CA LEU A 198 -28.78 26.44 18.77
C LEU A 198 -29.86 25.95 19.76
N ALA A 199 -29.59 26.00 21.07
CA ALA A 199 -30.54 25.63 22.11
C ALA A 199 -31.63 26.69 22.35
N ALA A 200 -31.42 27.92 21.85
CA ALA A 200 -32.33 29.04 22.05
C ALA A 200 -33.74 28.74 21.48
N PRO A 201 -34.80 29.21 22.14
CA PRO A 201 -36.18 29.05 21.67
C PRO A 201 -36.38 29.76 20.32
N ARG A 202 -37.19 29.14 19.43
CA ARG A 202 -37.43 29.64 18.07
C ARG A 202 -38.44 30.80 18.01
N THR A 203 -39.26 30.94 19.05
CA THR A 203 -40.19 32.05 19.28
C THR A 203 -39.47 33.13 20.10
N GLY A 204 -39.68 34.41 19.75
CA GLY A 204 -38.96 35.55 20.33
C GLY A 204 -39.04 35.62 21.88
N PRO A 205 -38.15 36.38 22.52
CA PRO A 205 -38.06 36.44 23.97
C PRO A 205 -39.35 37.07 24.55
N GLY A 206 -40.14 36.29 25.29
CA GLY A 206 -41.17 36.82 26.17
C GLY A 206 -40.54 37.39 27.45
N PRO A 207 -41.14 38.41 28.08
CA PRO A 207 -40.62 38.99 29.32
C PRO A 207 -40.71 37.96 30.45
N GLY A 208 -39.57 37.48 30.95
CA GLY A 208 -39.48 36.52 32.08
C GLY A 208 -39.02 35.10 31.74
N MET A 209 -38.53 34.83 30.53
CA MET A 209 -38.20 33.46 30.11
C MET A 209 -36.86 32.95 30.68
N VAL A 210 -36.93 31.89 31.49
CA VAL A 210 -35.77 31.11 31.98
C VAL A 210 -35.10 30.39 30.81
N LEU A 211 -33.76 30.35 30.78
CA LEU A 211 -32.98 29.58 29.79
C LEU A 211 -33.47 28.13 29.73
N PRO A 212 -33.70 27.54 28.53
CA PRO A 212 -34.20 26.18 28.44
C PRO A 212 -33.18 25.20 29.05
N ALA A 213 -33.65 24.16 29.75
CA ALA A 213 -32.79 23.19 30.46
C ALA A 213 -31.63 22.65 29.58
N ARG A 214 -31.91 22.53 28.28
CA ARG A 214 -30.97 22.06 27.26
C ARG A 214 -29.79 23.03 27.00
N ALA A 215 -29.87 24.30 27.38
CA ALA A 215 -28.80 25.29 27.21
C ALA A 215 -27.75 25.28 28.35
N TRP A 216 -28.02 24.65 29.49
CA TRP A 216 -27.08 24.67 30.63
C TRP A 216 -25.77 23.93 30.35
N LEU A 217 -25.82 22.73 29.77
CA LEU A 217 -24.61 21.98 29.41
C LEU A 217 -23.66 22.77 28.49
N PRO A 218 -24.11 23.36 27.37
CA PRO A 218 -23.21 24.16 26.55
C PRO A 218 -22.75 25.46 27.24
N LEU A 219 -23.56 26.07 28.12
CA LEU A 219 -23.13 27.25 28.88
C LEU A 219 -22.04 26.92 29.90
N THR A 220 -22.14 25.80 30.62
CA THR A 220 -21.10 25.36 31.55
C THR A 220 -19.81 25.02 30.82
N LEU A 221 -19.89 24.28 29.71
CA LEU A 221 -18.74 24.01 28.85
C LEU A 221 -18.10 25.29 28.31
N ALA A 222 -18.90 26.30 27.92
CA ALA A 222 -18.39 27.58 27.46
C ALA A 222 -17.62 28.33 28.55
N LEU A 223 -18.16 28.34 29.77
CA LEU A 223 -17.50 28.93 30.94
C LEU A 223 -16.19 28.21 31.26
N THR A 224 -16.19 26.86 31.28
CA THR A 224 -14.97 26.07 31.48
C THR A 224 -13.93 26.35 30.40
N GLY A 225 -14.32 26.40 29.13
CA GLY A 225 -13.44 26.76 28.02
C GLY A 225 -12.81 28.14 28.19
N LEU A 226 -13.60 29.14 28.60
CA LEU A 226 -13.11 30.49 28.86
C LEU A 226 -12.13 30.53 30.04
N LEU A 227 -12.41 29.81 31.13
CA LEU A 227 -11.50 29.70 32.28
C LEU A 227 -10.15 29.07 31.88
N LEU A 228 -10.15 28.08 31.01
CA LEU A 228 -8.92 27.45 30.49
C LEU A 228 -8.07 28.41 29.63
N THR A 229 -8.61 29.54 29.17
CA THR A 229 -7.81 30.57 28.46
C THR A 229 -7.04 31.48 29.41
N LEU A 230 -7.38 31.49 30.71
CA LEU A 230 -6.75 32.37 31.67
C LEU A 230 -5.31 31.90 31.97
N PRO A 231 -4.29 32.76 31.85
CA PRO A 231 -2.89 32.42 32.11
C PRO A 231 -2.60 31.68 33.43
N PRO A 232 -3.23 32.01 34.59
CA PRO A 232 -2.96 31.29 35.84
C PRO A 232 -3.41 29.82 35.83
N ILE A 233 -4.32 29.44 34.92
CA ILE A 233 -4.80 28.05 34.77
C ILE A 233 -4.08 27.38 33.60
N ALA A 234 -3.98 28.08 32.46
CA ALA A 234 -3.42 27.52 31.23
C ALA A 234 -1.94 27.14 31.37
N ARG A 235 -1.11 28.05 31.89
CA ARG A 235 0.35 27.87 31.96
C ARG A 235 0.79 26.66 32.79
N PRO A 236 0.31 26.43 34.03
CA PRO A 236 0.72 25.25 34.79
C PRO A 236 0.26 23.95 34.14
N LEU A 237 -0.92 23.94 33.50
CA LEU A 237 -1.42 22.77 32.81
C LEU A 237 -0.60 22.47 31.54
N ASP A 238 -0.26 23.49 30.74
CA ASP A 238 0.64 23.36 29.59
C ASP A 238 1.98 22.73 30.01
N GLN A 239 2.59 23.25 31.08
CA GLN A 239 3.87 22.72 31.60
C GLN A 239 3.76 21.28 32.12
N ALA A 240 2.63 20.92 32.72
CA ALA A 240 2.40 19.55 33.21
C ALA A 240 2.21 18.57 32.04
N LEU A 241 1.40 18.96 31.05
CA LEU A 241 1.18 18.16 29.84
C LEU A 241 2.47 18.04 29.02
N GLU A 242 3.33 19.06 29.00
CA GLU A 242 4.61 19.02 28.30
C GLU A 242 5.58 18.05 28.96
N ARG A 243 5.69 18.09 30.30
CA ARG A 243 6.48 17.12 31.06
C ARG A 243 6.00 15.69 30.83
N TRP A 244 4.68 15.49 30.76
CA TRP A 244 4.11 14.19 30.44
C TRP A 244 4.52 13.74 29.03
N ARG A 245 4.33 14.56 28.00
CA ARG A 245 4.76 14.26 26.64
C ARG A 245 6.26 13.95 26.57
N PHE A 246 7.09 14.76 27.23
CA PHE A 246 8.53 14.55 27.21
C PHE A 246 8.94 13.24 27.90
N ALA A 247 8.30 12.89 29.01
CA ALA A 247 8.53 11.62 29.70
C ALA A 247 8.17 10.39 28.86
N SER A 248 7.26 10.51 27.90
CA SER A 248 6.95 9.44 26.94
C SER A 248 7.93 9.36 25.76
N LEU A 249 8.59 10.47 25.41
CA LEU A 249 9.57 10.53 24.33
C LEU A 249 10.96 10.10 24.78
N GLN A 250 11.38 10.59 25.94
CA GLN A 250 12.74 10.48 26.44
C GLN A 250 12.76 10.10 27.93
N PRO A 251 12.31 8.87 28.26
CA PRO A 251 12.29 8.40 29.64
C PRO A 251 13.72 8.46 30.23
N GLY A 252 13.83 9.07 31.41
CA GLY A 252 15.10 9.23 32.13
C GLY A 252 15.84 10.56 31.90
N MET A 253 15.41 11.40 30.96
CA MET A 253 15.94 12.76 30.81
C MET A 253 15.08 13.78 31.58
N GLU A 254 15.74 14.72 32.27
CA GLU A 254 15.09 15.84 32.94
C GLU A 254 14.77 16.95 31.93
N LEU A 255 13.50 17.32 31.77
CA LEU A 255 13.10 18.45 30.93
C LEU A 255 13.42 19.77 31.63
N LEU A 256 14.29 20.58 31.03
CA LEU A 256 14.66 21.92 31.53
C LEU A 256 13.77 23.01 30.93
N ASP A 257 13.52 22.92 29.63
CA ASP A 257 12.82 23.96 28.88
C ASP A 257 12.15 23.37 27.63
N ALA A 258 11.09 24.03 27.16
CA ALA A 258 10.40 23.67 25.92
C ALA A 258 9.78 24.90 25.26
N LEU A 259 9.75 24.90 23.92
CA LEU A 259 9.23 25.98 23.10
C LEU A 259 8.68 25.45 21.78
N ASP A 260 7.45 25.83 21.44
CA ASP A 260 6.92 25.69 20.07
C ASP A 260 7.28 26.92 19.24
N THR A 261 7.86 26.70 18.07
CA THR A 261 8.18 27.77 17.10
C THR A 261 7.42 27.57 15.79
N PRO A 262 7.49 28.52 14.85
CA PRO A 262 7.03 28.32 13.48
C PRO A 262 7.82 27.27 12.69
N TYR A 263 8.91 26.71 13.24
CA TYR A 263 9.74 25.71 12.56
C TYR A 263 9.57 24.29 13.11
N GLY A 264 9.17 24.15 14.37
CA GLY A 264 8.95 22.86 15.02
C GLY A 264 8.81 23.01 16.52
N HIS A 265 8.88 21.89 17.23
CA HIS A 265 8.94 21.86 18.69
C HIS A 265 10.38 21.65 19.17
N LEU A 266 10.81 22.45 20.14
CA LEU A 266 12.14 22.39 20.75
C LEU A 266 12.01 22.08 22.23
N ALA A 267 12.80 21.13 22.72
CA ALA A 267 13.01 20.87 24.14
C ALA A 267 14.49 20.89 24.47
N VAL A 268 14.82 21.39 25.67
CA VAL A 268 16.16 21.29 26.26
C VAL A 268 16.07 20.35 27.45
N ALA A 269 16.88 19.31 27.44
CA ALA A 269 16.83 18.26 28.44
C ALA A 269 18.20 17.88 28.97
N ARG A 270 18.26 17.32 30.16
CA ARG A 270 19.50 16.94 30.84
C ARG A 270 19.53 15.46 31.17
N LEU A 271 20.68 14.83 30.94
CA LEU A 271 21.01 13.49 31.40
C LEU A 271 22.38 13.55 32.11
N GLY A 272 22.37 13.47 33.44
CA GLY A 272 23.57 13.66 34.24
C GLY A 272 24.19 15.05 34.03
N SER A 273 25.44 15.11 33.57
CA SER A 273 26.15 16.37 33.25
C SER A 273 25.97 16.85 31.81
N GLN A 274 25.32 16.07 30.95
CA GLN A 274 25.11 16.42 29.55
C GLN A 274 23.73 17.07 29.36
N THR A 275 23.71 18.17 28.60
CA THR A 275 22.50 18.85 28.16
C THR A 275 22.32 18.59 26.67
N SER A 276 21.11 18.22 26.28
CA SER A 276 20.74 17.87 24.91
C SER A 276 19.62 18.77 24.41
N VAL A 277 19.74 19.19 23.16
CA VAL A 277 18.68 19.87 22.42
C VAL A 277 17.91 18.83 21.63
N VAL A 278 16.61 18.75 21.88
CA VAL A 278 15.68 17.80 21.28
C VAL A 278 14.72 18.58 20.40
N ALA A 279 14.81 18.40 19.08
CA ALA A 279 13.90 19.01 18.12
C ALA A 279 12.97 17.95 17.52
N ASP A 280 11.67 18.21 17.53
CA ASP A 280 10.60 17.32 17.05
C ASP A 280 10.74 15.87 17.56
N GLY A 281 11.15 15.74 18.84
CA GLY A 281 11.34 14.47 19.53
C GLY A 281 12.73 13.83 19.36
N GLN A 282 13.54 14.28 18.39
CA GLN A 282 14.88 13.74 18.15
C GLN A 282 15.98 14.59 18.77
N VAL A 283 16.99 13.94 19.35
CA VAL A 283 18.21 14.60 19.84
C VAL A 283 18.98 15.14 18.62
N GLN A 284 19.10 16.46 18.53
CA GLN A 284 19.86 17.13 17.47
C GLN A 284 21.33 17.27 17.86
N GLN A 285 21.56 17.77 19.07
CA GLN A 285 22.91 18.05 19.58
C GLN A 285 22.96 17.87 21.10
N SER A 286 24.07 17.35 21.60
CA SER A 286 24.37 17.23 23.03
C SER A 286 25.67 17.96 23.36
N PHE A 287 25.74 18.57 24.53
CA PHE A 287 26.93 19.25 25.05
C PHE A 287 27.03 19.11 26.59
N PRO A 288 28.24 19.05 27.16
CA PRO A 288 29.53 19.13 26.47
C PRO A 288 29.97 17.78 25.85
N LEU A 289 30.52 17.83 24.62
CA LEU A 289 31.14 16.70 23.91
C LEU A 289 32.56 17.08 23.43
N PRO A 290 33.50 17.39 24.34
CA PRO A 290 34.76 18.06 23.99
C PRO A 290 35.64 17.24 23.05
N LEU A 291 35.69 15.91 23.23
CA LEU A 291 36.50 15.03 22.38
C LEU A 291 35.94 14.93 20.96
N GLU A 292 34.61 14.85 20.81
CA GLU A 292 33.96 14.79 19.49
C GLU A 292 34.14 16.10 18.73
N VAL A 293 33.91 17.24 19.40
CA VAL A 293 34.08 18.57 18.83
C VAL A 293 35.54 18.81 18.42
N GLU A 294 36.51 18.43 19.25
CA GLU A 294 37.93 18.57 18.92
C GLU A 294 38.32 17.69 17.73
N ARG A 295 37.86 16.44 17.70
CA ARG A 295 38.09 15.49 16.61
C ARG A 295 37.51 16.00 15.28
N GLN A 296 36.25 16.44 15.29
CA GLN A 296 35.59 16.97 14.10
C GLN A 296 36.25 18.26 13.61
N ALA A 297 36.53 19.22 14.51
CA ALA A 297 37.20 20.46 14.15
C ALA A 297 38.59 20.20 13.55
N ALA A 298 39.36 19.27 14.13
CA ALA A 298 40.66 18.86 13.60
C ALA A 298 40.56 18.24 12.21
N TYR A 299 39.62 17.30 12.01
CA TYR A 299 39.41 16.67 10.70
C TYR A 299 39.01 17.69 9.64
N PHE A 300 37.95 18.46 9.85
CA PHE A 300 37.46 19.40 8.83
C PHE A 300 38.48 20.51 8.53
N PHE A 301 39.17 21.01 9.55
CA PHE A 301 40.24 22.00 9.35
C PHE A 301 41.43 21.41 8.58
N ALA A 302 41.90 20.20 8.94
CA ALA A 302 43.00 19.54 8.24
C ALA A 302 42.64 19.14 6.80
N GLN A 303 41.37 18.77 6.56
CA GLN A 303 40.87 18.44 5.23
C GLN A 303 40.85 19.68 4.31
N ALA A 304 40.43 20.83 4.84
CA ALA A 304 40.34 22.09 4.10
C ALA A 304 41.70 22.79 3.93
N ARG A 305 42.64 22.58 4.86
CA ARG A 305 43.97 23.16 4.81
C ARG A 305 44.84 22.47 3.76
N GLY A 306 45.37 23.25 2.82
CA GLY A 306 46.43 22.81 1.90
C GLY A 306 47.82 23.14 2.45
N GLN A 307 48.89 22.62 1.82
CA GLN A 307 50.27 23.03 2.15
C GLN A 307 50.47 24.55 1.98
N ASP A 308 49.90 25.14 0.92
CA ASP A 308 50.06 26.57 0.57
C ASP A 308 48.78 27.41 0.74
N GLN A 309 47.69 26.86 1.31
CA GLN A 309 46.43 27.59 1.49
C GLN A 309 45.93 27.53 2.93
N ALA A 310 45.83 28.71 3.54
CA ALA A 310 45.23 28.91 4.85
C ALA A 310 43.70 28.90 4.76
N VAL A 311 43.05 28.29 5.75
CA VAL A 311 41.58 28.33 5.92
C VAL A 311 41.23 29.65 6.61
N ARG A 312 40.68 30.61 5.87
CA ARG A 312 40.37 31.95 6.39
C ARG A 312 38.89 32.13 6.69
N ARG A 313 38.01 31.70 5.79
CA ARG A 313 36.55 31.85 5.92
C ARG A 313 35.86 30.48 5.99
N VAL A 314 35.09 30.26 7.04
CA VAL A 314 34.32 29.04 7.26
C VAL A 314 32.83 29.36 7.33
N LEU A 315 32.00 28.55 6.68
CA LEU A 315 30.54 28.63 6.75
C LEU A 315 29.97 27.38 7.42
N LEU A 316 29.21 27.56 8.49
CA LEU A 316 28.45 26.50 9.16
C LEU A 316 26.96 26.66 8.83
N LEU A 317 26.36 25.63 8.23
CA LEU A 317 24.93 25.60 7.92
C LEU A 317 24.20 24.75 8.98
N GLY A 318 23.44 25.39 9.86
CA GLY A 318 22.85 24.79 11.07
C GLY A 318 23.80 24.82 12.27
N GLY A 319 23.48 24.06 13.31
CA GLY A 319 24.26 23.97 14.54
C GLY A 319 23.83 24.95 15.61
N TYR A 320 23.90 24.54 16.87
CA TYR A 320 23.93 25.49 18.00
C TYR A 320 25.39 25.89 18.31
N PRO A 321 25.65 27.20 18.50
CA PRO A 321 26.96 27.71 18.92
C PRO A 321 27.48 27.01 20.19
N GLY A 322 28.77 26.67 20.22
CA GLY A 322 29.39 25.88 21.30
C GLY A 322 29.72 24.43 21.02
N GLY A 323 29.25 23.91 19.88
CA GLY A 323 29.79 22.69 19.29
C GLY A 323 31.00 22.99 18.39
N LEU A 324 30.87 22.60 17.13
CA LEU A 324 31.94 22.67 16.13
C LEU A 324 32.52 24.07 15.91
N ALA A 325 31.71 25.13 16.04
CA ALA A 325 32.17 26.52 15.95
C ALA A 325 33.24 26.84 17.00
N ALA A 326 33.01 26.45 18.26
CA ALA A 326 33.99 26.64 19.34
C ALA A 326 35.27 25.84 19.10
N GLY A 327 35.16 24.63 18.55
CA GLY A 327 36.31 23.82 18.13
C GLY A 327 37.13 24.47 17.01
N LEU A 328 36.47 25.05 16.01
CA LEU A 328 37.11 25.70 14.87
C LEU A 328 37.80 27.03 15.21
N LEU A 329 37.28 27.78 16.20
CA LEU A 329 37.90 29.02 16.68
C LEU A 329 39.28 28.81 17.31
N ARG A 330 39.64 27.58 17.68
CA ARG A 330 40.99 27.22 18.17
C ARG A 330 42.05 27.24 17.07
N TYR A 331 41.64 27.29 15.80
CA TYR A 331 42.53 27.35 14.64
C TYR A 331 42.65 28.79 14.11
N PRO A 332 43.67 29.10 13.27
CA PRO A 332 43.89 30.44 12.73
C PRO A 332 42.90 30.82 11.61
N VAL A 333 41.60 30.75 11.89
CA VAL A 333 40.52 31.23 11.01
C VAL A 333 40.32 32.74 11.20
N VAL A 334 39.95 33.44 10.12
CA VAL A 334 39.67 34.88 10.13
C VAL A 334 38.21 35.15 10.43
N ARG A 335 37.30 34.32 9.89
CA ARG A 335 35.85 34.49 10.04
C ARG A 335 35.13 33.15 9.96
N ILE A 336 34.18 32.95 10.86
CA ILE A 336 33.20 31.86 10.84
C ILE A 336 31.82 32.50 10.73
N ASP A 337 31.10 32.23 9.64
CA ASP A 337 29.70 32.59 9.50
C ASP A 337 28.87 31.34 9.83
N GLN A 338 27.97 31.43 10.82
CA GLN A 338 27.07 30.34 11.19
C GLN A 338 25.63 30.76 10.91
N VAL A 339 24.93 29.92 10.14
CA VAL A 339 23.58 30.20 9.66
C VAL A 339 22.60 29.31 10.41
N GLU A 340 21.78 29.93 11.25
CA GLU A 340 20.70 29.27 11.97
C GLU A 340 19.35 29.77 11.44
N GLN A 341 18.37 28.87 11.28
CA GLN A 341 17.06 29.25 10.76
C GLN A 341 16.15 29.77 11.87
N ASP A 342 16.20 29.19 13.06
CA ASP A 342 15.27 29.48 14.16
C ASP A 342 15.89 30.36 15.25
N ARG A 343 15.68 31.68 15.10
CA ARG A 343 16.11 32.68 16.10
C ARG A 343 15.49 32.47 17.48
N ALA A 344 14.23 32.02 17.54
CA ALA A 344 13.53 31.85 18.80
C ALA A 344 14.06 30.63 19.55
N ALA A 345 14.30 29.52 18.83
CA ALA A 345 14.95 28.33 19.37
C ALA A 345 16.34 28.64 19.91
N PHE A 346 17.19 29.30 19.11
CA PHE A 346 18.53 29.68 19.55
C PHE A 346 18.51 30.55 20.82
N ALA A 347 17.63 31.56 20.88
CA ALA A 347 17.49 32.41 22.06
C ALA A 347 17.12 31.62 23.32
N ARG A 348 16.36 30.53 23.17
CA ARG A 348 15.97 29.65 24.29
C ARG A 348 17.07 28.67 24.70
N VAL A 349 17.89 28.21 23.76
CA VAL A 349 19.03 27.31 24.04
C VAL A 349 20.23 28.04 24.65
N ARG A 350 20.46 29.31 24.28
CA ARG A 350 21.62 30.11 24.69
C ARG A 350 21.98 30.03 26.18
N PRO A 351 21.05 30.09 27.15
CA PRO A 351 21.38 30.02 28.58
C PRO A 351 21.94 28.67 29.04
N TYR A 352 21.68 27.61 28.28
CA TYR A 352 22.07 26.24 28.61
C TYR A 352 23.41 25.83 27.98
N LEU A 353 23.97 26.65 27.09
CA LEU A 353 25.26 26.39 26.46
C LEU A 353 26.37 26.24 27.50
N ASP A 354 27.31 25.35 27.22
CA ASP A 354 28.50 25.18 28.03
C ASP A 354 29.41 26.44 27.98
N GLU A 355 30.47 26.44 28.77
CA GLU A 355 31.38 27.58 28.84
C GLU A 355 32.05 27.88 27.49
N ALA A 356 32.48 26.85 26.77
CA ALA A 356 33.07 26.97 25.44
C ALA A 356 32.07 27.58 24.44
N GLY A 357 30.80 27.19 24.50
CA GLY A 357 29.76 27.78 23.67
C GLY A 357 29.46 29.24 23.95
N ARG A 358 29.36 29.61 25.23
CA ARG A 358 29.18 31.02 25.59
C ARG A 358 30.37 31.87 25.15
N ALA A 359 31.61 31.39 25.37
CA ALA A 359 32.81 32.08 24.92
C ALA A 359 32.88 32.23 23.39
N SER A 360 32.41 31.22 22.63
CA SER A 360 32.39 31.30 21.16
C SER A 360 31.48 32.40 20.61
N LEU A 361 30.39 32.72 21.32
CA LEU A 361 29.45 33.78 20.93
C LEU A 361 30.02 35.19 21.10
N ASP A 362 31.00 35.35 21.97
CA ASP A 362 31.67 36.62 22.25
C ASP A 362 32.94 36.80 21.39
N ASP A 363 33.37 35.78 20.64
CA ASP A 363 34.53 35.86 19.74
C ASP A 363 34.18 36.68 18.49
N PRO A 364 34.91 37.77 18.17
CA PRO A 364 34.60 38.63 17.03
C PRO A 364 34.74 37.95 15.67
N ARG A 365 35.35 36.76 15.62
CA ARG A 365 35.48 35.97 14.39
C ARG A 365 34.21 35.18 14.08
N LEU A 366 33.30 34.96 15.03
CA LEU A 366 32.02 34.26 14.81
C LEU A 366 30.91 35.27 14.51
N THR A 367 30.20 35.10 13.39
CA THR A 367 29.01 35.87 13.04
C THR A 367 27.81 34.96 12.87
N LEU A 368 26.74 35.22 13.62
CA LEU A 368 25.47 34.50 13.50
C LEU A 368 24.53 35.17 12.51
N HIS A 369 23.98 34.38 11.58
CA HIS A 369 22.99 34.80 10.60
C HIS A 369 21.70 34.04 10.81
N PHE A 370 20.56 34.75 10.86
CA PHE A 370 19.24 34.12 10.98
C PHE A 370 18.54 34.04 9.63
N ALA A 371 18.74 32.94 8.91
CA ALA A 371 18.19 32.75 7.57
C ALA A 371 18.15 31.26 7.18
N ALA A 372 17.33 30.90 6.19
CA ALA A 372 17.39 29.58 5.58
C ALA A 372 18.71 29.40 4.79
N ALA A 373 19.41 28.28 4.99
CA ALA A 373 20.73 28.00 4.41
C ALA A 373 20.82 28.26 2.89
N ARG A 374 19.91 27.69 2.10
CA ARG A 374 19.87 27.92 0.64
C ARG A 374 19.62 29.38 0.26
N ARG A 375 18.79 30.11 1.02
CA ARG A 375 18.50 31.52 0.76
C ARG A 375 19.72 32.37 1.08
N PHE A 376 20.39 32.10 2.20
CA PHE A 376 21.65 32.73 2.56
C PHE A 376 22.69 32.57 1.45
N LEU A 377 22.92 31.35 0.97
CA LEU A 377 23.87 31.08 -0.12
C LEU A 377 23.54 31.80 -1.45
N ARG A 378 22.26 32.01 -1.76
CA ARG A 378 21.83 32.76 -2.95
C ARG A 378 22.08 34.26 -2.81
N LEU A 379 21.79 34.81 -1.63
CA LEU A 379 21.85 36.25 -1.35
C LEU A 379 23.27 36.73 -1.00
N LEU A 380 24.23 35.82 -0.86
CA LEU A 380 25.64 36.19 -0.70
C LEU A 380 26.10 37.11 -1.85
N GLU A 381 26.76 38.19 -1.48
CA GLU A 381 27.32 39.16 -2.42
C GLU A 381 28.25 38.47 -3.43
N PRO A 382 28.24 38.90 -4.71
CA PRO A 382 29.21 38.42 -5.69
C PRO A 382 30.65 38.63 -5.20
N GLY A 383 31.48 37.58 -5.25
CA GLY A 383 32.88 37.63 -4.80
C GLY A 383 33.13 37.17 -3.36
N VAL A 384 32.07 36.96 -2.54
CA VAL A 384 32.22 36.30 -1.23
C VAL A 384 32.30 34.78 -1.44
N ALA A 385 33.47 34.22 -1.11
CA ALA A 385 33.74 32.78 -1.17
C ALA A 385 34.28 32.25 0.16
N TYR A 386 34.04 30.96 0.42
CA TYR A 386 34.44 30.27 1.65
C TYR A 386 35.47 29.17 1.36
N ASP A 387 36.46 29.02 2.24
CA ASP A 387 37.45 27.95 2.15
C ASP A 387 36.88 26.61 2.63
N LEU A 388 35.92 26.67 3.55
CA LEU A 388 35.25 25.50 4.11
C LEU A 388 33.77 25.78 4.32
N ILE A 389 32.90 24.93 3.78
CA ILE A 389 31.45 24.95 4.02
C ILE A 389 31.05 23.62 4.66
N LEU A 390 30.37 23.67 5.81
CA LEU A 390 29.95 22.50 6.57
C LEU A 390 28.43 22.46 6.70
N SER A 391 27.81 21.37 6.24
CA SER A 391 26.37 21.10 6.37
C SER A 391 26.15 19.75 7.05
N LEU A 392 26.24 19.75 8.39
CA LEU A 392 26.31 18.54 9.21
C LEU A 392 25.03 18.26 10.00
N ASP A 393 24.28 19.30 10.37
CA ASP A 393 23.06 19.16 11.19
C ASP A 393 21.83 18.68 10.41
N ALA A 394 21.90 18.69 9.08
CA ALA A 394 20.80 18.24 8.25
C ALA A 394 20.87 16.74 8.01
N THR A 395 19.71 16.09 7.92
CA THR A 395 19.59 14.73 7.41
C THR A 395 18.55 14.69 6.29
N PRO A 396 18.72 13.87 5.24
CA PRO A 396 17.72 13.70 4.20
C PRO A 396 16.61 12.73 4.64
N ALA A 397 16.08 12.93 5.87
CA ALA A 397 14.99 12.14 6.47
C ALA A 397 13.59 12.71 6.18
N SER A 398 13.50 13.98 5.83
CA SER A 398 12.27 14.67 5.40
C SER A 398 12.50 15.41 4.09
N ALA A 399 11.44 15.82 3.39
CA ALA A 399 11.51 16.66 2.20
C ALA A 399 12.20 18.00 2.49
N ALA A 400 11.97 18.56 3.68
CA ALA A 400 12.61 19.80 4.13
C ALA A 400 14.12 19.64 4.37
N GLY A 401 14.56 18.52 4.96
CA GLY A 401 15.97 18.22 5.16
C GLY A 401 16.68 17.79 3.86
N ASN A 402 16.02 16.97 3.04
CA ASN A 402 16.53 16.44 1.77
C ASN A 402 16.93 17.55 0.78
N ARG A 403 16.31 18.74 0.88
CA ARG A 403 16.71 19.90 0.06
C ARG A 403 18.21 20.23 0.22
N LEU A 404 18.85 19.93 1.35
CA LEU A 404 20.29 20.22 1.51
C LEU A 404 21.19 19.15 0.87
N PHE A 405 20.61 18.07 0.34
CA PHE A 405 21.30 16.90 -0.24
C PHE A 405 21.00 16.69 -1.73
N THR A 406 20.42 17.68 -2.41
CA THR A 406 20.16 17.61 -3.85
C THR A 406 21.30 18.21 -4.66
N ARG A 407 21.36 17.86 -5.95
CA ARG A 407 22.31 18.41 -6.90
C ARG A 407 22.29 19.95 -6.89
N GLU A 408 21.10 20.55 -6.87
CA GLU A 408 20.92 22.00 -6.89
C GLU A 408 21.50 22.68 -5.63
N ALA A 409 21.38 22.05 -4.45
CA ALA A 409 22.02 22.56 -3.23
C ALA A 409 23.54 22.45 -3.30
N PHE A 410 24.06 21.34 -3.81
CA PHE A 410 25.50 21.15 -3.95
C PHE A 410 26.09 22.09 -5.01
N ASP A 411 25.41 22.32 -6.14
CA ASP A 411 25.82 23.31 -7.15
C ASP A 411 25.86 24.73 -6.54
N LEU A 412 24.88 25.07 -5.70
CA LEU A 412 24.84 26.34 -4.98
C LEU A 412 25.99 26.47 -3.97
N ALA A 413 26.31 25.40 -3.23
CA ALA A 413 27.46 25.37 -2.33
C ALA A 413 28.78 25.49 -3.11
N ARG A 414 28.93 24.75 -4.22
CA ARG A 414 30.11 24.81 -5.11
C ARG A 414 30.36 26.23 -5.61
N ALA A 415 29.32 26.93 -6.05
CA ALA A 415 29.42 28.31 -6.55
C ALA A 415 29.91 29.32 -5.50
N ARG A 416 29.92 28.96 -4.21
CA ARG A 416 30.36 29.80 -3.08
C ARG A 416 31.64 29.31 -2.42
N LEU A 417 32.29 28.28 -2.97
CA LEU A 417 33.61 27.85 -2.53
C LEU A 417 34.71 28.70 -3.16
N ALA A 418 35.74 29.01 -2.38
CA ALA A 418 36.98 29.59 -2.90
C ALA A 418 37.73 28.53 -3.74
N PRO A 419 38.67 28.94 -4.62
CA PRO A 419 39.53 27.99 -5.33
C PRO A 419 40.20 27.01 -4.37
N GLY A 420 39.92 25.72 -4.57
CA GLY A 420 40.39 24.63 -3.71
C GLY A 420 39.79 24.59 -2.31
N GLY A 421 38.64 25.24 -2.10
CA GLY A 421 37.82 25.09 -0.90
C GLY A 421 37.10 23.74 -0.84
N VAL A 422 36.59 23.40 0.35
CA VAL A 422 36.00 22.09 0.64
C VAL A 422 34.58 22.24 1.16
N PHE A 423 33.66 21.43 0.65
CA PHE A 423 32.31 21.25 1.18
C PHE A 423 32.22 19.90 1.90
N CYS A 424 31.71 19.86 3.13
CA CYS A 424 31.44 18.58 3.81
C CYS A 424 29.99 18.46 4.30
N THR A 425 29.48 17.24 4.25
CA THR A 425 28.16 16.85 4.75
C THR A 425 28.21 15.43 5.34
N GLN A 426 27.13 14.96 5.96
CA GLN A 426 27.09 13.65 6.60
C GLN A 426 25.73 12.97 6.48
N VAL A 427 25.72 11.64 6.56
CA VAL A 427 24.50 10.82 6.56
C VAL A 427 24.65 9.61 7.49
N SER A 428 23.53 9.08 7.98
CA SER A 428 23.55 7.81 8.73
C SER A 428 23.96 6.63 7.82
N ALA A 429 24.93 5.83 8.26
CA ALA A 429 25.47 4.70 7.50
C ALA A 429 26.07 3.63 8.44
N ALA A 430 26.92 2.75 7.90
CA ALA A 430 27.67 1.75 8.64
C ALA A 430 29.12 1.69 8.11
N SER A 431 30.08 1.38 8.97
CA SER A 431 31.51 1.33 8.62
C SER A 431 31.91 0.05 7.87
N ASN A 432 31.37 -1.11 8.27
CA ASN A 432 31.86 -2.42 7.83
C ASN A 432 30.81 -3.33 7.16
N TYR A 433 29.54 -2.89 7.07
CA TYR A 433 28.49 -3.65 6.38
C TYR A 433 27.50 -2.72 5.67
N VAL A 434 27.60 -2.66 4.35
CA VAL A 434 26.71 -1.88 3.50
C VAL A 434 25.79 -2.81 2.71
N GLY A 435 24.66 -3.14 3.36
CA GLY A 435 23.54 -3.83 2.72
C GLY A 435 22.92 -3.02 1.57
N ARG A 436 21.97 -3.60 0.82
CA ARG A 436 21.36 -2.92 -0.35
C ARG A 436 20.68 -1.59 0.01
N ALA A 437 20.01 -1.49 1.15
CA ALA A 437 19.30 -0.27 1.55
C ALA A 437 20.27 0.86 1.98
N VAL A 438 21.21 0.55 2.89
CA VAL A 438 22.27 1.46 3.32
C VAL A 438 23.11 1.93 2.11
N GLY A 439 23.48 0.99 1.23
CA GLY A 439 24.23 1.31 0.01
C GLY A 439 23.44 2.11 -1.03
N GLY A 440 22.12 1.93 -1.08
CA GLY A 440 21.24 2.77 -1.89
C GLY A 440 21.20 4.21 -1.37
N TYR A 441 20.95 4.37 -0.06
CA TYR A 441 20.82 5.66 0.62
C TYR A 441 22.12 6.48 0.60
N ALA A 442 23.21 5.94 1.16
CA ALA A 442 24.51 6.62 1.17
C ALA A 442 25.07 6.76 -0.26
N GLY A 443 24.86 5.76 -1.12
CA GLY A 443 25.27 5.80 -2.52
C GLY A 443 24.57 6.86 -3.36
N SER A 444 23.30 7.16 -3.07
CA SER A 444 22.56 8.28 -3.70
C SER A 444 23.23 9.63 -3.41
N VAL A 445 23.55 9.90 -2.14
CA VAL A 445 24.22 11.14 -1.72
C VAL A 445 25.63 11.22 -2.31
N TYR A 446 26.40 10.14 -2.23
CA TYR A 446 27.75 10.06 -2.81
C TYR A 446 27.76 10.35 -4.32
N ARG A 447 26.82 9.76 -5.08
CA ARG A 447 26.68 10.04 -6.52
C ARG A 447 26.24 11.45 -6.82
N THR A 448 25.36 12.00 -5.99
CA THR A 448 24.90 13.38 -6.15
C THR A 448 26.05 14.37 -5.92
N LEU A 449 26.93 14.10 -4.95
CA LEU A 449 28.18 14.83 -4.77
C LEU A 449 29.11 14.68 -5.98
N LYS A 450 29.36 13.46 -6.46
CA LYS A 450 30.21 13.21 -7.66
C LYS A 450 29.66 13.83 -8.94
N ALA A 451 28.35 14.08 -9.04
CA ALA A 451 27.75 14.77 -10.17
C ALA A 451 28.06 16.29 -10.18
N VAL A 452 28.49 16.85 -9.05
CA VAL A 452 28.78 18.29 -8.88
C VAL A 452 30.27 18.54 -8.68
N PHE A 453 30.94 17.69 -7.91
CA PHE A 453 32.34 17.80 -7.56
C PHE A 453 33.16 16.67 -8.20
N PRO A 454 34.34 16.96 -8.76
CA PRO A 454 35.19 15.95 -9.38
C PRO A 454 35.80 14.98 -8.36
N THR A 455 36.02 15.42 -7.11
CA THR A 455 36.61 14.60 -6.04
C THR A 455 35.72 14.58 -4.82
N VAL A 456 35.49 13.39 -4.27
CA VAL A 456 34.73 13.15 -3.03
C VAL A 456 35.48 12.12 -2.21
N VAL A 457 35.82 12.48 -0.99
CA VAL A 457 36.42 11.59 0.03
C VAL A 457 35.43 11.34 1.15
N LEU A 458 35.62 10.25 1.90
CA LEU A 458 34.69 9.84 2.95
C LEU A 458 35.37 9.40 4.24
N VAL A 459 34.63 9.49 5.33
CA VAL A 459 34.98 8.91 6.64
C VAL A 459 33.99 7.78 6.95
N PRO A 460 34.45 6.53 7.18
CA PRO A 460 33.58 5.44 7.56
C PRO A 460 32.96 5.67 8.95
N GLY A 461 31.68 5.32 9.13
CA GLY A 461 31.03 5.41 10.44
C GLY A 461 29.52 5.63 10.39
N ASN A 462 28.96 5.92 11.57
CA ASN A 462 27.58 6.42 11.74
C ASN A 462 27.62 7.64 12.68
N PRO A 463 27.58 8.87 12.17
CA PRO A 463 27.37 9.22 10.76
C PRO A 463 28.61 8.97 9.88
N GLN A 464 28.38 8.69 8.59
CA GLN A 464 29.40 8.71 7.54
C GLN A 464 29.51 10.13 7.00
N VAL A 465 30.74 10.64 6.97
CA VAL A 465 31.04 12.00 6.51
C VAL A 465 31.53 11.95 5.07
N PHE A 466 31.08 12.88 4.24
CA PHE A 466 31.58 13.11 2.88
C PHE A 466 32.18 14.52 2.79
N CYS A 467 33.36 14.63 2.21
CA CYS A 467 33.97 15.92 1.87
C CYS A 467 34.28 15.96 0.37
N ALA A 468 33.92 17.06 -0.28
CA ALA A 468 33.97 17.22 -1.73
C ALA A 468 34.60 18.57 -2.13
N GLY A 469 35.22 18.63 -3.30
CA GLY A 469 35.96 19.80 -3.75
C GLY A 469 36.46 19.67 -5.19
N GLU A 470 36.94 20.78 -5.75
CA GLU A 470 37.33 20.87 -7.17
C GLU A 470 38.78 20.46 -7.46
N ALA A 471 39.66 20.53 -6.45
CA ALA A 471 41.09 20.25 -6.59
C ALA A 471 41.44 18.85 -6.05
N PRO A 472 41.65 17.83 -6.91
CA PRO A 472 41.83 16.44 -6.47
C PRO A 472 43.04 16.25 -5.54
N ALA A 473 44.12 16.99 -5.77
CA ALA A 473 45.34 16.91 -4.96
C ALA A 473 45.18 17.48 -3.53
N ARG A 474 44.04 18.12 -3.21
CA ARG A 474 43.80 18.73 -1.90
C ARG A 474 43.08 17.84 -0.93
N LEU A 475 42.08 17.09 -1.40
CA LEU A 475 41.35 16.15 -0.57
C LEU A 475 42.17 14.88 -0.42
N THR A 476 42.28 14.37 0.80
CA THR A 476 43.02 13.15 1.09
C THR A 476 42.23 12.26 2.05
N GLU A 477 42.43 10.95 1.91
CA GLU A 477 42.01 9.93 2.86
C GLU A 477 43.22 9.28 3.54
N ASP A 478 44.44 9.78 3.27
CA ASP A 478 45.67 9.34 3.92
C ASP A 478 45.73 9.90 5.35
N PRO A 479 45.67 9.04 6.38
CA PRO A 479 45.73 9.47 7.77
C PRO A 479 47.03 10.20 8.12
N ALA A 480 48.15 9.85 7.49
CA ALA A 480 49.46 10.45 7.76
C ALA A 480 49.54 11.89 7.24
N GLU A 481 48.95 12.15 6.07
CA GLU A 481 48.85 13.49 5.50
C GLU A 481 47.93 14.39 6.35
N LEU A 482 46.76 13.89 6.77
CA LEU A 482 45.86 14.65 7.66
C LEU A 482 46.51 14.95 9.01
N GLN A 483 47.22 13.98 9.58
CA GLN A 483 47.99 14.18 10.81
C GLN A 483 49.05 15.27 10.62
N ARG A 484 49.77 15.28 9.49
CA ARG A 484 50.78 16.31 9.17
C ARG A 484 50.15 17.70 9.07
N ARG A 485 49.04 17.83 8.34
CA ARG A 485 48.30 19.09 8.16
C ARG A 485 47.73 19.63 9.47
N TYR A 486 47.21 18.73 10.30
CA TYR A 486 46.74 19.04 11.64
C TYR A 486 47.87 19.56 12.53
N LEU A 487 48.97 18.83 12.66
CA LEU A 487 50.11 19.22 13.51
C LEU A 487 50.74 20.55 13.07
N ALA A 488 50.74 20.86 11.77
CA ALA A 488 51.22 22.14 11.24
C ALA A 488 50.37 23.36 11.67
N ALA A 489 49.19 23.13 12.25
CA ALA A 489 48.22 24.15 12.63
C ALA A 489 47.65 23.94 14.04
N ALA A 490 48.15 22.94 14.76
CA ALA A 490 47.50 22.46 15.97
C ALA A 490 47.54 23.54 17.06
N PRO A 491 46.47 23.66 17.86
CA PRO A 491 46.49 24.54 19.02
C PRO A 491 47.61 24.15 19.99
N ALA A 492 48.19 25.12 20.71
CA ALA A 492 49.32 24.91 21.64
C ALA A 492 49.06 23.86 22.73
N ARG A 493 47.78 23.61 23.08
CA ARG A 493 47.32 22.45 23.86
C ARG A 493 46.29 21.70 23.02
N HIS A 494 46.67 20.56 22.48
CA HIS A 494 45.75 19.62 21.83
C HIS A 494 45.65 18.31 22.61
N SER A 495 44.45 17.71 22.62
CA SER A 495 44.15 16.49 23.37
C SER A 495 44.07 15.24 22.48
N LEU A 496 44.12 15.41 21.16
CA LEU A 496 44.06 14.29 20.21
C LEU A 496 45.35 13.46 20.21
N PRO A 497 45.28 12.14 20.47
CA PRO A 497 46.43 11.24 20.41
C PRO A 497 47.05 11.14 19.00
N SER A 498 48.34 10.81 18.94
CA SER A 498 49.01 10.40 17.70
C SER A 498 48.34 9.15 17.14
N GLY A 499 47.83 9.22 15.90
CA GLY A 499 47.09 8.12 15.26
C GLY A 499 45.57 8.27 15.28
N THR A 500 45.01 9.35 15.83
CA THR A 500 43.55 9.63 15.79
C THR A 500 42.98 9.50 14.37
N PHE A 501 43.66 10.04 13.36
CA PHE A 501 43.23 9.94 11.97
C PHE A 501 43.29 8.51 11.41
N ALA A 502 44.23 7.67 11.88
CA ALA A 502 44.32 6.28 11.44
C ALA A 502 43.16 5.43 11.98
N THR A 503 42.69 5.74 13.19
CA THR A 503 41.47 5.14 13.77
C THR A 503 40.21 5.66 13.09
N LEU A 504 40.21 6.93 12.68
CA LEU A 504 39.08 7.56 11.97
C LEU A 504 38.92 7.03 10.53
N LEU A 505 40.03 6.67 9.89
CA LEU A 505 40.11 6.24 8.49
C LEU A 505 40.80 4.87 8.35
N PRO A 506 40.18 3.76 8.80
CA PRO A 506 40.74 2.42 8.61
C PRO A 506 40.79 2.06 7.11
N ALA A 507 41.98 1.68 6.61
CA ALA A 507 42.17 1.35 5.21
C ALA A 507 41.25 0.21 4.67
N PRO A 508 40.97 -0.88 5.42
CA PRO A 508 40.04 -1.92 4.96
C PRO A 508 38.61 -1.41 4.75
N ASP A 509 38.13 -0.56 5.66
CA ASP A 509 36.77 -0.01 5.60
C ASP A 509 36.62 0.97 4.43
N LEU A 510 37.63 1.83 4.20
CA LEU A 510 37.67 2.72 3.03
C LEU A 510 37.65 1.93 1.73
N ALA A 511 38.50 0.90 1.59
CA ALA A 511 38.54 0.06 0.40
C ALA A 511 37.20 -0.66 0.14
N TYR A 512 36.57 -1.18 1.20
CA TYR A 512 35.25 -1.80 1.13
C TYR A 512 34.16 -0.81 0.68
N LEU A 513 34.13 0.39 1.26
CA LEU A 513 33.16 1.42 0.94
C LEU A 513 33.32 1.92 -0.49
N HIS A 514 34.54 2.18 -0.94
CA HIS A 514 34.81 2.54 -2.33
C HIS A 514 34.37 1.45 -3.31
N ALA A 515 34.75 0.19 -3.07
CA ALA A 515 34.32 -0.92 -3.92
C ALA A 515 32.79 -1.01 -4.01
N ARG A 516 32.06 -0.66 -2.93
CA ARG A 516 30.60 -0.72 -2.89
C ARG A 516 29.91 0.49 -3.51
N LEU A 517 30.44 1.70 -3.29
CA LEU A 517 29.86 2.96 -3.76
C LEU A 517 30.23 3.26 -5.22
N ASP A 518 31.43 2.86 -5.67
CA ASP A 518 31.91 3.05 -7.04
C ASP A 518 31.52 1.89 -7.98
N GLY A 519 31.26 0.69 -7.47
CA GLY A 519 30.92 -0.48 -8.28
C GLY A 519 29.53 -0.43 -8.95
N ALA A 520 29.33 -1.26 -10.00
CA ALA A 520 28.08 -1.36 -10.76
C ALA A 520 26.85 -1.77 -9.92
N GLY A 521 27.06 -2.33 -8.72
CA GLY A 521 26.02 -2.65 -7.75
C GLY A 521 25.50 -1.46 -6.93
N ALA A 522 26.03 -0.25 -7.13
CA ALA A 522 25.45 0.99 -6.62
C ALA A 522 24.27 1.35 -7.53
N ALA A 523 23.04 1.12 -7.08
CA ALA A 523 21.84 1.53 -7.81
C ALA A 523 21.30 2.89 -7.32
N GLY A 524 22.19 3.78 -6.82
CA GLY A 524 21.78 5.10 -6.30
C GLY A 524 21.43 6.07 -7.43
N ALA A 525 20.22 6.59 -7.47
CA ALA A 525 19.84 7.66 -8.39
C ALA A 525 20.40 9.01 -7.92
N VAL A 526 20.62 9.96 -8.82
CA VAL A 526 20.99 11.34 -8.45
C VAL A 526 19.78 12.01 -7.79
N ASN A 527 20.00 12.63 -6.63
CA ASN A 527 18.98 13.35 -5.86
C ASN A 527 18.82 14.77 -6.40
N THR A 528 17.59 15.15 -6.77
CA THR A 528 17.29 16.49 -7.30
C THR A 528 16.05 17.07 -6.62
N ASP A 529 15.84 18.39 -6.71
CA ASP A 529 14.63 19.04 -6.17
C ASP A 529 13.34 18.47 -6.80
N ALA A 530 13.38 18.08 -8.08
CA ALA A 530 12.25 17.47 -8.78
C ALA A 530 12.07 15.96 -8.46
N ARG A 531 13.13 15.30 -8.01
CA ARG A 531 13.14 13.86 -7.67
C ARG A 531 13.93 13.64 -6.37
N PRO A 532 13.33 13.91 -5.19
CA PRO A 532 13.98 13.80 -3.89
C PRO A 532 14.13 12.32 -3.44
N VAL A 533 14.94 11.55 -4.16
CA VAL A 533 15.06 10.09 -3.99
C VAL A 533 15.69 9.67 -2.66
N THR A 534 16.56 10.49 -2.08
CA THR A 534 17.28 10.12 -0.85
C THR A 534 16.33 10.06 0.36
N TYR A 535 15.29 10.89 0.37
CA TYR A 535 14.19 10.81 1.34
C TYR A 535 13.48 9.44 1.30
N TYR A 536 13.15 8.94 0.10
CA TYR A 536 12.55 7.60 -0.05
C TYR A 536 13.48 6.50 0.46
N LEU A 537 14.77 6.59 0.14
CA LEU A 537 15.77 5.61 0.57
C LEU A 537 15.96 5.62 2.10
N ASN A 538 15.82 6.78 2.75
CA ASN A 538 15.81 6.89 4.21
C ASN A 538 14.60 6.18 4.83
N MET A 539 13.41 6.32 4.24
CA MET A 539 12.20 5.63 4.70
C MET A 539 12.34 4.10 4.59
N VAL A 540 12.93 3.59 3.50
CA VAL A 540 13.27 2.17 3.35
C VAL A 540 14.23 1.71 4.44
N LEU A 541 15.27 2.51 4.72
CA LEU A 541 16.24 2.23 5.78
C LEU A 541 15.60 2.20 7.17
N TRP A 542 14.71 3.15 7.47
CA TRP A 542 13.97 3.17 8.73
C TRP A 542 13.10 1.92 8.91
N GLY A 543 12.36 1.52 7.88
CA GLY A 543 11.54 0.30 8.00
C GLY A 543 12.39 -0.97 8.24
N GLN A 544 13.66 -1.00 7.81
CA GLN A 544 14.58 -2.09 8.14
C GLN A 544 15.05 -2.02 9.59
N PHE A 545 15.38 -0.83 10.10
CA PHE A 545 15.76 -0.66 11.51
C PHE A 545 14.64 -1.01 12.48
N SER A 546 13.38 -0.76 12.09
CA SER A 546 12.20 -1.12 12.88
C SER A 546 11.72 -2.57 12.68
N GLY A 547 12.45 -3.40 11.91
CA GLY A 547 12.09 -4.82 11.70
C GLY A 547 10.79 -5.04 10.93
N SER A 548 10.32 -4.04 10.19
CA SER A 548 9.01 -4.08 9.54
C SER A 548 9.03 -4.82 8.21
N GLY A 549 8.23 -5.90 8.10
CA GLY A 549 7.97 -6.60 6.83
C GLY A 549 7.33 -5.72 5.74
N PHE A 550 6.88 -4.51 6.10
CA PHE A 550 6.40 -3.49 5.16
C PHE A 550 7.48 -3.06 4.16
N VAL A 551 8.76 -3.10 4.53
CA VAL A 551 9.84 -2.66 3.63
C VAL A 551 10.02 -3.57 2.43
N ASP A 552 9.94 -4.89 2.62
CA ASP A 552 10.06 -5.84 1.52
C ASP A 552 8.89 -5.69 0.54
N TRP A 553 7.69 -5.43 1.07
CA TRP A 553 6.52 -5.09 0.28
C TRP A 553 6.69 -3.77 -0.49
N LEU A 554 7.22 -2.73 0.16
CA LEU A 554 7.48 -1.42 -0.44
C LEU A 554 8.57 -1.46 -1.53
N ALA A 555 9.63 -2.24 -1.30
CA ALA A 555 10.66 -2.49 -2.30
C ALA A 555 10.10 -3.27 -3.50
N GLY A 556 9.12 -4.15 -3.28
CA GLY A 556 8.33 -4.79 -4.32
C GLY A 556 7.53 -3.76 -5.13
N LEU A 557 6.80 -2.85 -4.48
CA LEU A 557 6.07 -1.76 -5.13
C LEU A 557 6.97 -0.91 -6.04
N GLN A 558 8.15 -0.55 -5.57
CA GLN A 558 9.08 0.28 -6.35
C GLN A 558 9.51 -0.39 -7.66
N ARG A 559 9.77 -1.70 -7.64
CA ARG A 559 10.17 -2.46 -8.85
C ARG A 559 9.06 -2.48 -9.91
N LEU A 560 7.81 -2.38 -9.47
CA LEU A 560 6.64 -2.38 -10.34
C LEU A 560 6.32 -1.01 -10.94
N GLY A 561 6.99 0.05 -10.49
CA GLY A 561 6.80 1.41 -10.99
C GLY A 561 5.35 1.88 -10.85
N PRO A 562 4.71 2.42 -11.92
CA PRO A 562 3.36 2.99 -11.84
C PRO A 562 2.22 1.95 -11.84
N TRP A 563 2.49 0.70 -12.22
CA TRP A 563 1.45 -0.33 -12.43
C TRP A 563 0.57 -0.64 -11.21
N PRO A 564 1.09 -0.71 -9.97
CA PRO A 564 0.27 -0.95 -8.77
C PRO A 564 -0.84 0.08 -8.57
N TYR A 565 -0.66 1.29 -9.09
CA TYR A 565 -1.59 2.40 -8.97
C TYR A 565 -2.57 2.49 -10.15
N LEU A 566 -2.18 1.97 -11.32
CA LEU A 566 -2.98 2.00 -12.55
C LEU A 566 -3.89 0.78 -12.71
N ILE A 567 -3.45 -0.40 -12.28
CA ILE A 567 -4.25 -1.63 -12.41
C ILE A 567 -5.58 -1.54 -11.67
N PRO A 568 -5.66 -1.05 -10.41
CA PRO A 568 -6.94 -1.00 -9.71
C PRO A 568 -8.04 -0.18 -10.41
N PRO A 569 -7.81 1.09 -10.82
CA PRO A 569 -8.85 1.84 -11.51
C PRO A 569 -9.16 1.28 -12.91
N LEU A 570 -8.17 0.74 -13.64
CA LEU A 570 -8.41 0.08 -14.93
C LEU A 570 -9.30 -1.15 -14.79
N LEU A 571 -9.00 -2.00 -13.81
CA LEU A 571 -9.78 -3.20 -13.50
C LEU A 571 -11.20 -2.84 -13.05
N PHE A 572 -11.35 -1.79 -12.24
CA PHE A 572 -12.67 -1.30 -11.83
C PHE A 572 -13.52 -0.90 -13.03
N VAL A 573 -12.97 -0.10 -13.96
CA VAL A 573 -13.69 0.31 -15.18
C VAL A 573 -13.99 -0.89 -16.07
N ALA A 574 -13.06 -1.83 -16.23
CA ALA A 574 -13.28 -3.04 -17.02
C ALA A 574 -14.42 -3.90 -16.45
N LEU A 575 -14.45 -4.13 -15.14
CA LEU A 575 -15.53 -4.86 -14.48
C LEU A 575 -16.86 -4.09 -14.49
N TRP A 576 -16.81 -2.76 -14.37
CA TRP A 576 -17.99 -1.92 -14.49
C TRP A 576 -18.61 -1.99 -15.89
N LEU A 577 -17.77 -1.91 -16.95
CA LEU A 577 -18.21 -2.08 -18.33
C LEU A 577 -18.76 -3.49 -18.56
N LEU A 578 -18.07 -4.52 -18.08
CA LEU A 578 -18.52 -5.91 -18.17
C LEU A 578 -19.89 -6.08 -17.51
N ARG A 579 -20.06 -5.55 -16.30
CA ARG A 579 -21.34 -5.54 -15.59
C ARG A 579 -22.42 -4.80 -16.37
N ALA A 580 -22.11 -3.62 -16.92
CA ALA A 580 -23.04 -2.83 -17.72
C ALA A 580 -23.49 -3.58 -18.99
N LEU A 581 -22.57 -4.28 -19.66
CA LEU A 581 -22.84 -5.14 -20.82
C LEU A 581 -23.67 -6.39 -20.46
N MET A 582 -23.44 -6.99 -19.30
CA MET A 582 -24.13 -8.21 -18.85
C MET A 582 -25.53 -7.95 -18.28
N GLU A 583 -25.70 -6.90 -17.50
CA GLU A 583 -26.91 -6.64 -16.71
C GLU A 583 -27.91 -5.70 -17.41
N GLY A 584 -27.52 -4.94 -18.44
CA GLY A 584 -28.42 -4.05 -19.19
C GLY A 584 -29.26 -3.15 -18.27
N GLY A 585 -28.63 -2.19 -17.59
CA GLY A 585 -29.28 -1.47 -16.48
C GLY A 585 -30.33 -0.40 -16.88
N ALA A 586 -31.36 -0.20 -16.07
CA ALA A 586 -32.31 0.92 -16.22
C ALA A 586 -31.65 2.30 -16.01
N GLY A 587 -32.03 3.29 -16.83
CA GLY A 587 -31.38 4.61 -16.96
C GLY A 587 -31.10 5.43 -15.68
N PRO A 588 -32.03 5.60 -14.71
CA PRO A 588 -31.84 6.52 -13.58
C PRO A 588 -30.76 6.10 -12.58
N ALA A 589 -30.57 4.79 -12.36
CA ALA A 589 -29.54 4.27 -11.46
C ALA A 589 -28.11 4.46 -12.01
N ARG A 590 -27.97 4.59 -13.35
CA ARG A 590 -26.68 4.79 -14.03
C ARG A 590 -26.09 6.18 -13.72
N GLY A 591 -26.92 7.23 -13.73
CA GLY A 591 -26.46 8.61 -13.49
C GLY A 591 -25.92 8.84 -12.08
N ARG A 592 -26.60 8.28 -11.07
CA ARG A 592 -26.15 8.35 -9.67
C ARG A 592 -24.83 7.62 -9.45
N THR A 593 -24.69 6.41 -10.02
CA THR A 593 -23.46 5.63 -9.89
C THR A 593 -22.26 6.34 -10.53
N GLY A 594 -22.45 6.91 -11.74
CA GLY A 594 -21.41 7.70 -12.40
C GLY A 594 -21.01 8.95 -11.62
N GLY A 595 -21.98 9.67 -11.03
CA GLY A 595 -21.71 10.84 -10.17
C GLY A 595 -20.93 10.49 -8.91
N VAL A 596 -21.25 9.36 -8.24
CA VAL A 596 -20.51 8.90 -7.05
C VAL A 596 -19.08 8.51 -7.40
N VAL A 597 -18.87 7.76 -8.49
CA VAL A 597 -17.53 7.36 -8.93
C VAL A 597 -16.69 8.59 -9.29
N ALA A 598 -17.26 9.55 -10.04
CA ALA A 598 -16.59 10.80 -10.36
C ALA A 598 -16.22 11.59 -9.10
N LEU A 599 -17.09 11.59 -8.08
CA LEU A 599 -16.84 12.28 -6.82
C LEU A 599 -15.70 11.66 -6.01
N VAL A 600 -15.64 10.32 -5.93
CA VAL A 600 -14.48 9.62 -5.34
C VAL A 600 -13.19 9.97 -6.09
N VAL A 601 -13.22 10.01 -7.42
CA VAL A 601 -12.04 10.35 -8.24
C VAL A 601 -11.62 11.81 -8.04
N ILE A 602 -12.57 12.74 -7.97
CA ILE A 602 -12.28 14.16 -7.74
C ILE A 602 -11.69 14.36 -6.35
N GLY A 603 -12.26 13.77 -5.30
CA GLY A 603 -11.70 13.82 -3.95
C GLY A 603 -10.28 13.21 -3.90
N PHE A 604 -10.06 12.09 -4.58
CA PHE A 604 -8.75 11.46 -4.72
C PHE A 604 -7.72 12.38 -5.37
N ILE A 605 -8.06 12.95 -6.53
CA ILE A 605 -7.19 13.90 -7.27
C ILE A 605 -6.93 15.16 -6.46
N ALA A 606 -7.94 15.71 -5.80
CA ALA A 606 -7.83 16.95 -5.06
C ALA A 606 -6.84 16.80 -3.89
N MET A 607 -6.99 15.75 -3.08
CA MET A 607 -6.06 15.50 -1.97
C MET A 607 -4.66 15.10 -2.46
N ALA A 608 -4.58 14.24 -3.48
CA ALA A 608 -3.32 13.81 -4.05
C ALA A 608 -2.52 14.98 -4.67
N GLY A 609 -3.20 15.84 -5.43
CA GLY A 609 -2.64 17.05 -6.01
C GLY A 609 -2.21 18.05 -4.95
N GLN A 610 -3.00 18.21 -3.87
CA GLN A 610 -2.66 19.10 -2.76
C GLN A 610 -1.37 18.64 -2.06
N LEU A 611 -1.24 17.35 -1.77
CA LEU A 611 -0.02 16.80 -1.17
C LEU A 611 1.18 16.88 -2.12
N ALA A 612 0.98 16.65 -3.42
CA ALA A 612 2.04 16.80 -4.42
C ALA A 612 2.55 18.25 -4.50
N LEU A 613 1.64 19.24 -4.50
CA LEU A 613 1.99 20.66 -4.43
C LEU A 613 2.70 21.00 -3.13
N LEU A 614 2.21 20.48 -2.00
CA LEU A 614 2.80 20.70 -0.69
C LEU A 614 4.24 20.18 -0.63
N PHE A 615 4.48 18.93 -1.03
CA PHE A 615 5.81 18.33 -1.03
C PHE A 615 6.76 19.03 -2.00
N SER A 616 6.27 19.43 -3.17
CA SER A 616 7.07 20.24 -4.12
C SER A 616 7.44 21.60 -3.53
N TYR A 617 6.50 22.25 -2.84
CA TYR A 617 6.76 23.51 -2.12
C TYR A 617 7.79 23.31 -0.99
N GLN A 618 7.69 22.24 -0.22
CA GLN A 618 8.66 21.89 0.83
C GLN A 618 10.07 21.65 0.25
N ALA A 619 10.17 20.92 -0.86
CA ALA A 619 11.46 20.65 -1.50
C ALA A 619 12.13 21.94 -2.03
N GLN A 620 11.34 22.87 -2.58
CA GLN A 620 11.88 24.06 -3.26
C GLN A 620 12.02 25.31 -2.38
N VAL A 621 11.12 25.50 -1.41
CA VAL A 621 11.03 26.69 -0.53
C VAL A 621 11.45 26.35 0.91
N GLY A 622 11.02 25.20 1.44
CA GLY A 622 11.43 24.66 2.75
C GLY A 622 10.79 25.28 3.99
N LEU A 623 9.76 26.12 3.83
CA LEU A 623 8.96 26.66 4.94
C LEU A 623 7.68 25.84 5.07
N VAL A 624 7.60 24.92 6.03
CA VAL A 624 6.45 24.01 6.13
C VAL A 624 5.36 24.60 7.03
N PHE A 625 5.63 24.73 8.33
CA PHE A 625 4.57 24.89 9.32
C PHE A 625 3.75 26.18 9.21
N GLU A 626 4.35 27.33 8.91
CA GLU A 626 3.58 28.58 8.73
C GLU A 626 2.81 28.61 7.40
N ARG A 627 3.39 28.06 6.33
CA ARG A 627 2.87 28.18 4.96
C ARG A 627 1.91 27.07 4.56
N VAL A 628 1.97 25.89 5.21
CA VAL A 628 0.98 24.81 5.04
C VAL A 628 -0.44 25.32 5.28
N ALA A 629 -0.64 26.11 6.33
CA ALA A 629 -1.97 26.60 6.66
C ALA A 629 -2.49 27.63 5.65
N LEU A 630 -1.60 28.47 5.11
CA LEU A 630 -1.94 29.38 4.01
C LEU A 630 -2.31 28.60 2.74
N LEU A 631 -1.50 27.61 2.36
CA LEU A 631 -1.76 26.73 1.21
C LEU A 631 -3.09 25.98 1.38
N ASN A 632 -3.32 25.37 2.54
CA ASN A 632 -4.58 24.68 2.84
C ASN A 632 -5.77 25.65 2.86
N GLY A 633 -5.60 26.86 3.40
CA GLY A 633 -6.63 27.90 3.38
C GLY A 633 -7.00 28.35 1.97
N LEU A 634 -6.01 28.58 1.10
CA LEU A 634 -6.24 28.90 -0.32
C LEU A 634 -6.93 27.76 -1.07
N PHE A 635 -6.56 26.51 -0.80
CA PHE A 635 -7.25 25.35 -1.35
C PHE A 635 -8.72 25.32 -0.91
N MET A 636 -9.01 25.52 0.38
CA MET A 636 -10.38 25.62 0.91
C MET A 636 -11.15 26.80 0.32
N THR A 637 -10.47 27.92 0.05
CA THR A 637 -11.05 29.09 -0.62
C THR A 637 -11.45 28.74 -2.05
N GLY A 638 -10.58 28.03 -2.78
CA GLY A 638 -10.88 27.49 -4.11
C GLY A 638 -12.09 26.56 -4.07
N LEU A 639 -12.15 25.63 -3.12
CA LEU A 639 -13.29 24.72 -2.93
C LEU A 639 -14.61 25.48 -2.78
N ALA A 640 -14.63 26.50 -1.89
CA ALA A 640 -15.80 27.33 -1.65
C ALA A 640 -16.24 28.10 -2.91
N LEU A 641 -15.30 28.76 -3.58
CA LEU A 641 -15.59 29.54 -4.79
C LEU A 641 -16.06 28.66 -5.95
N GLY A 642 -15.37 27.54 -6.20
CA GLY A 642 -15.70 26.60 -7.27
C GLY A 642 -17.06 25.95 -7.07
N GLY A 643 -17.35 25.50 -5.84
CA GLY A 643 -18.62 24.90 -5.48
C GLY A 643 -19.81 25.86 -5.59
N GLY A 644 -19.59 27.13 -5.23
CA GLY A 644 -20.58 28.21 -5.38
C GLY A 644 -20.83 28.59 -6.84
N ALA A 645 -19.78 28.76 -7.64
CA ALA A 645 -19.84 29.27 -9.01
C ALA A 645 -20.66 28.37 -9.96
N VAL A 646 -20.56 27.05 -9.81
CA VAL A 646 -21.25 26.09 -10.70
C VAL A 646 -22.62 25.65 -10.19
N ARG A 647 -23.14 26.23 -9.09
CA ARG A 647 -24.41 25.82 -8.48
C ARG A 647 -25.59 25.88 -9.46
N ALA A 648 -25.66 26.93 -10.27
CA ALA A 648 -26.71 27.08 -11.29
C ALA A 648 -26.56 26.04 -12.42
N LEU A 649 -25.32 25.76 -12.83
CA LEU A 649 -25.01 24.77 -13.87
C LEU A 649 -25.29 23.33 -13.41
N ALA A 650 -25.03 23.03 -12.14
CA ALA A 650 -25.29 21.72 -11.53
C ALA A 650 -26.79 21.39 -11.41
N ALA A 651 -27.65 22.40 -11.27
CA ALA A 651 -29.10 22.22 -11.31
C ALA A 651 -29.64 22.05 -12.76
N GLY A 652 -28.81 22.26 -13.79
CA GLY A 652 -29.19 22.19 -15.19
C GLY A 652 -29.15 20.78 -15.80
N ARG A 653 -29.87 20.59 -16.92
CA ARG A 653 -29.92 19.30 -17.66
C ARG A 653 -28.60 18.86 -18.30
N ARG A 654 -27.61 19.77 -18.39
CA ARG A 654 -26.29 19.54 -19.00
C ARG A 654 -25.16 19.36 -17.97
N ALA A 655 -25.49 19.14 -16.69
CA ALA A 655 -24.50 18.97 -15.63
C ALA A 655 -23.44 17.88 -15.94
N ASP A 656 -23.79 16.85 -16.72
CA ASP A 656 -22.87 15.80 -17.13
C ASP A 656 -21.81 16.25 -18.13
N LEU A 657 -22.15 17.14 -19.08
CA LEU A 657 -21.16 17.73 -20.00
C LEU A 657 -20.18 18.64 -19.27
N HIS A 658 -20.69 19.46 -18.34
CA HIS A 658 -19.84 20.32 -17.53
C HIS A 658 -18.89 19.49 -16.66
N LEU A 659 -19.37 18.38 -16.10
CA LEU A 659 -18.54 17.44 -15.35
C LEU A 659 -17.50 16.75 -16.25
N MET A 660 -17.86 16.31 -17.45
CA MET A 660 -16.92 15.74 -18.41
C MET A 660 -15.81 16.72 -18.79
N GLY A 661 -16.18 17.98 -19.08
CA GLY A 661 -15.22 19.03 -19.40
C GLY A 661 -14.28 19.32 -18.23
N LEU A 662 -14.82 19.34 -17.00
CA LEU A 662 -14.01 19.53 -15.78
C LEU A 662 -13.04 18.37 -15.54
N LEU A 663 -13.49 17.12 -15.68
CA LEU A 663 -12.62 15.94 -15.53
C LEU A 663 -11.53 15.87 -16.61
N ALA A 664 -11.86 16.21 -17.87
CA ALA A 664 -10.87 16.30 -18.94
C ALA A 664 -9.87 17.44 -18.70
N GLY A 665 -10.34 18.61 -18.25
CA GLY A 665 -9.49 19.73 -17.85
C GLY A 665 -8.58 19.40 -16.66
N ALA A 666 -9.10 18.70 -15.66
CA ALA A 666 -8.31 18.22 -14.52
C ALA A 666 -7.22 17.22 -14.95
N ALA A 667 -7.55 16.27 -15.84
CA ALA A 667 -6.57 15.34 -16.41
C ALA A 667 -5.46 16.09 -17.15
N LEU A 668 -5.81 17.05 -18.01
CA LEU A 668 -4.86 17.89 -18.73
C LEU A 668 -3.99 18.71 -17.76
N GLY A 669 -4.62 19.38 -16.79
CA GLY A 669 -3.93 20.15 -15.76
C GLY A 669 -2.90 19.31 -14.99
N LEU A 670 -3.27 18.10 -14.57
CA LEU A 670 -2.34 17.17 -13.90
C LEU A 670 -1.19 16.72 -14.81
N THR A 671 -1.43 16.51 -16.11
CA THR A 671 -0.35 16.16 -17.05
C THR A 671 0.63 17.31 -17.29
N LEU A 672 0.15 18.56 -17.26
CA LEU A 672 0.95 19.78 -17.45
C LEU A 672 1.55 20.32 -16.14
N LEU A 673 1.07 19.88 -14.98
CA LEU A 673 1.52 20.37 -13.69
C LEU A 673 3.04 20.19 -13.48
N PRO A 674 3.68 19.06 -13.81
CA PRO A 674 5.13 18.91 -13.67
C PRO A 674 5.91 19.96 -14.46
N THR A 675 5.51 20.22 -15.70
CA THR A 675 6.15 21.26 -16.53
C THR A 675 5.95 22.66 -15.95
N ALA A 676 4.80 22.92 -15.33
CA ALA A 676 4.55 24.19 -14.63
C ALA A 676 5.45 24.33 -13.38
N LEU A 677 5.61 23.26 -12.60
CA LEU A 677 6.48 23.24 -11.42
C LEU A 677 7.97 23.42 -11.77
N GLU A 678 8.42 22.84 -12.88
CA GLU A 678 9.77 23.07 -13.40
C GLU A 678 9.97 24.53 -13.83
N GLY A 679 8.98 25.13 -14.52
CA GLY A 679 9.00 26.55 -14.85
C GLY A 679 9.05 27.45 -13.61
N LEU A 680 8.26 27.15 -12.57
CA LEU A 680 8.27 27.89 -11.31
C LEU A 680 9.64 27.81 -10.60
N ALA A 681 10.38 26.72 -10.76
CA ALA A 681 11.70 26.57 -10.16
C ALA A 681 12.74 27.55 -10.72
N THR A 682 12.54 28.08 -11.93
CA THR A 682 13.43 29.08 -12.56
C THR A 682 13.13 30.53 -12.15
N LEU A 683 12.00 30.77 -11.47
CA LEU A 683 11.58 32.10 -11.05
C LEU A 683 12.25 32.52 -9.73
N GLY A 684 12.24 33.82 -9.45
CA GLY A 684 12.58 34.37 -8.14
C GLY A 684 11.66 33.81 -7.03
N GLU A 685 12.13 33.84 -5.78
CA GLU A 685 11.46 33.19 -4.65
C GLU A 685 10.01 33.67 -4.46
N ASP A 686 9.76 34.98 -4.54
CA ASP A 686 8.42 35.58 -4.38
C ASP A 686 7.46 35.18 -5.51
N ALA A 687 7.95 35.21 -6.77
CA ALA A 687 7.15 34.81 -7.94
C ALA A 687 6.84 33.31 -7.93
N ARG A 688 7.81 32.50 -7.49
CA ARG A 688 7.64 31.06 -7.29
C ARG A 688 6.60 30.78 -6.21
N GLU A 689 6.67 31.47 -5.06
CA GLU A 689 5.67 31.35 -3.99
C GLU A 689 4.27 31.72 -4.49
N ALA A 690 4.12 32.86 -5.16
CA ALA A 690 2.85 33.28 -5.75
C ALA A 690 2.28 32.23 -6.74
N GLY A 691 3.17 31.60 -7.53
CA GLY A 691 2.81 30.50 -8.42
C GLY A 691 2.22 29.29 -7.69
N TYR A 692 2.85 28.85 -6.59
CA TYR A 692 2.31 27.76 -5.77
C TYR A 692 0.95 28.10 -5.14
N LEU A 693 0.78 29.32 -4.65
CA LEU A 693 -0.50 29.79 -4.09
C LEU A 693 -1.61 29.78 -5.15
N ALA A 694 -1.30 30.22 -6.37
CA ALA A 694 -2.24 30.23 -7.49
C ALA A 694 -2.63 28.81 -7.95
N LEU A 695 -1.67 27.89 -8.06
CA LEU A 695 -1.93 26.49 -8.41
C LEU A 695 -2.80 25.80 -7.34
N THR A 696 -2.56 26.11 -6.07
CA THR A 696 -3.31 25.57 -4.94
C THR A 696 -4.78 26.05 -4.96
N LEU A 697 -4.99 27.34 -5.22
CA LEU A 697 -6.34 27.90 -5.41
C LEU A 697 -7.06 27.27 -6.61
N ALA A 698 -6.35 27.11 -7.74
CA ALA A 698 -6.90 26.50 -8.96
C ALA A 698 -7.33 25.04 -8.74
N LEU A 699 -6.51 24.25 -8.02
CA LEU A 699 -6.87 22.88 -7.66
C LEU A 699 -8.13 22.84 -6.78
N GLY A 700 -8.24 23.74 -5.80
CA GLY A 700 -9.44 23.89 -4.98
C GLY A 700 -10.68 24.26 -5.82
N LEU A 701 -10.55 25.20 -6.76
CA LEU A 701 -11.64 25.60 -7.66
C LEU A 701 -12.19 24.41 -8.46
N VAL A 702 -11.30 23.59 -9.03
CA VAL A 702 -11.67 22.40 -9.80
C VAL A 702 -12.38 21.38 -8.91
N ALA A 703 -11.84 21.11 -7.71
CA ALA A 703 -12.43 20.16 -6.78
C ALA A 703 -13.82 20.59 -6.30
N GLY A 704 -13.99 21.87 -5.95
CA GLY A 704 -15.26 22.41 -5.47
C GLY A 704 -16.34 22.42 -6.55
N ALA A 705 -15.97 22.81 -7.77
CA ALA A 705 -16.87 22.75 -8.91
C ALA A 705 -17.26 21.30 -9.24
N GLY A 706 -16.29 20.39 -9.19
CA GLY A 706 -16.49 18.95 -9.35
C GLY A 706 -17.48 18.36 -8.36
N PHE A 707 -17.36 18.71 -7.07
CA PHE A 707 -18.26 18.28 -6.00
C PHE A 707 -19.71 18.66 -6.29
N THR A 708 -19.97 19.95 -6.55
CA THR A 708 -21.34 20.45 -6.79
C THR A 708 -21.97 19.86 -8.05
N LEU A 709 -21.18 19.70 -9.14
CA LEU A 709 -21.66 19.08 -10.38
C LEU A 709 -22.04 17.60 -10.20
N CYS A 710 -21.27 16.84 -9.41
CA CYS A 710 -21.57 15.44 -9.10
C CYS A 710 -22.89 15.29 -8.31
N VAL A 711 -23.14 16.20 -7.35
CA VAL A 711 -24.42 16.24 -6.61
C VAL A 711 -25.59 16.50 -7.56
N GLY A 712 -25.41 17.38 -8.55
CA GLY A 712 -26.40 17.65 -9.61
C GLY A 712 -26.83 16.41 -10.39
N LEU A 713 -25.88 15.54 -10.72
CA LEU A 713 -26.16 14.28 -11.45
C LEU A 713 -26.97 13.26 -10.62
N GLY A 714 -26.93 13.36 -9.29
CA GLY A 714 -27.64 12.48 -8.38
C GLY A 714 -29.12 12.84 -8.14
N GLN A 715 -29.61 13.98 -8.64
CA GLN A 715 -30.93 14.54 -8.30
C GLN A 715 -32.13 13.80 -8.92
N GLY A 716 -31.93 12.95 -9.93
CA GLY A 716 -33.01 12.36 -10.75
C GLY A 716 -33.86 11.26 -10.11
N THR A 717 -33.88 11.11 -8.78
CA THR A 717 -34.61 10.03 -8.11
C THR A 717 -35.68 10.56 -7.18
N ALA A 718 -36.94 10.21 -7.46
CA ALA A 718 -38.08 10.52 -6.59
C ALA A 718 -37.79 10.09 -5.14
N GLY A 719 -37.96 11.02 -4.19
CA GLY A 719 -37.82 10.78 -2.75
C GLY A 719 -36.42 10.97 -2.13
N ALA A 720 -35.45 11.55 -2.84
CA ALA A 720 -34.12 11.82 -2.26
C ALA A 720 -34.15 12.99 -1.25
N SER A 721 -33.77 12.72 0.01
CA SER A 721 -33.59 13.75 1.04
C SER A 721 -32.24 14.45 0.90
N ALA A 722 -32.15 15.69 1.39
CA ALA A 722 -30.90 16.43 1.47
C ALA A 722 -29.86 15.72 2.36
N LEU A 723 -30.29 15.00 3.40
CA LEU A 723 -29.44 14.15 4.24
C LEU A 723 -28.78 13.05 3.41
N ARG A 724 -29.57 12.29 2.64
CA ARG A 724 -29.06 11.18 1.83
C ARG A 724 -28.15 11.67 0.71
N GLY A 725 -28.51 12.76 0.05
CA GLY A 725 -27.69 13.39 -0.99
C GLY A 725 -26.36 13.92 -0.44
N GLY A 726 -26.41 14.68 0.65
CA GLY A 726 -25.22 15.26 1.29
C GLY A 726 -24.32 14.21 1.94
N GLY A 727 -24.89 13.25 2.68
CA GLY A 727 -24.14 12.18 3.32
C GLY A 727 -23.43 11.26 2.32
N LEU A 728 -24.08 10.90 1.21
CA LEU A 728 -23.46 10.12 0.14
C LEU A 728 -22.34 10.92 -0.57
N ALA A 729 -22.58 12.22 -0.83
CA ALA A 729 -21.60 13.08 -1.48
C ALA A 729 -20.35 13.25 -0.61
N MET A 730 -20.52 13.59 0.67
CA MET A 730 -19.43 13.74 1.62
C MET A 730 -18.67 12.41 1.83
N ALA A 731 -19.39 11.29 1.92
CA ALA A 731 -18.76 9.98 2.05
C ALA A 731 -17.90 9.62 0.82
N ALA A 732 -18.39 9.91 -0.38
CA ALA A 732 -17.66 9.65 -1.62
C ALA A 732 -16.42 10.56 -1.76
N ASP A 733 -16.58 11.87 -1.55
CA ASP A 733 -15.50 12.86 -1.63
C ASP A 733 -14.39 12.56 -0.60
N SER A 734 -14.78 12.34 0.66
CA SER A 734 -13.84 12.03 1.74
C SER A 734 -13.19 10.65 1.58
N LEU A 735 -13.90 9.64 1.04
CA LEU A 735 -13.27 8.35 0.73
C LEU A 735 -12.23 8.49 -0.38
N GLY A 736 -12.55 9.27 -1.42
CA GLY A 736 -11.61 9.66 -2.45
C GLY A 736 -10.38 10.33 -1.86
N GLY A 737 -10.59 11.38 -1.06
CA GLY A 737 -9.54 12.12 -0.37
C GLY A 737 -8.70 11.23 0.56
N ALA A 738 -9.32 10.30 1.29
CA ALA A 738 -8.63 9.34 2.16
C ALA A 738 -7.65 8.46 1.37
N LEU A 739 -8.12 7.89 0.26
CA LEU A 739 -7.27 7.12 -0.66
C LEU A 739 -6.17 8.01 -1.26
N GLY A 740 -6.50 9.25 -1.63
CA GLY A 740 -5.55 10.21 -2.18
C GLY A 740 -4.44 10.54 -1.19
N GLY A 741 -4.80 10.77 0.07
CA GLY A 741 -3.88 11.04 1.17
C GLY A 741 -2.95 9.86 1.49
N LEU A 742 -3.51 8.67 1.70
CA LEU A 742 -2.75 7.46 2.03
C LEU A 742 -1.84 7.04 0.87
N VAL A 743 -2.40 6.90 -0.33
CA VAL A 743 -1.65 6.35 -1.47
C VAL A 743 -0.64 7.36 -1.99
N THR A 744 -1.00 8.64 -2.07
CA THR A 744 -0.10 9.65 -2.67
C THR A 744 0.98 10.11 -1.69
N GLY A 745 0.56 10.41 -0.46
CA GLY A 745 1.44 10.92 0.59
C GLY A 745 2.48 9.91 1.05
N ALA A 746 2.04 8.68 1.34
CA ALA A 746 2.92 7.65 1.88
C ALA A 746 3.64 6.81 0.82
N LEU A 747 3.09 6.67 -0.40
CA LEU A 747 3.60 5.71 -1.39
C LEU A 747 4.00 6.37 -2.72
N MET A 748 3.09 7.06 -3.42
CA MET A 748 3.37 7.50 -4.80
C MET A 748 4.48 8.54 -4.89
N VAL A 749 4.43 9.63 -4.12
CA VAL A 749 5.44 10.68 -4.22
C VAL A 749 6.83 10.18 -3.81
N PRO A 750 6.99 9.45 -2.69
CA PRO A 750 8.29 8.86 -2.35
C PRO A 750 8.82 7.90 -3.43
N ILE A 751 7.97 7.01 -3.96
CA ILE A 751 8.41 5.95 -4.90
C ILE A 751 8.63 6.48 -6.32
N LEU A 752 7.68 7.25 -6.84
CA LEU A 752 7.61 7.66 -8.25
C LEU A 752 8.15 9.08 -8.49
N GLY A 753 8.26 9.90 -7.44
CA GLY A 753 8.47 11.33 -7.54
C GLY A 753 7.20 12.10 -7.92
N VAL A 754 7.25 13.43 -7.78
CA VAL A 754 6.09 14.31 -8.02
C VAL A 754 5.62 14.24 -9.48
N ALA A 755 6.56 14.28 -10.44
CA ALA A 755 6.22 14.34 -11.86
C ALA A 755 5.45 13.11 -12.37
N VAL A 756 5.92 11.90 -12.04
CA VAL A 756 5.26 10.65 -12.45
C VAL A 756 3.95 10.48 -11.69
N THR A 757 3.91 10.87 -10.41
CA THR A 757 2.68 10.87 -9.61
C THR A 757 1.57 11.68 -10.30
N CYS A 758 1.83 12.93 -10.71
CA CYS A 758 0.84 13.76 -11.39
C CYS A 758 0.30 13.10 -12.68
N ARG A 759 1.16 12.45 -13.48
CA ARG A 759 0.74 11.73 -14.70
C ARG A 759 -0.12 10.50 -14.37
N VAL A 760 0.21 9.76 -13.31
CA VAL A 760 -0.58 8.62 -12.85
C VAL A 760 -1.96 9.07 -12.34
N LEU A 761 -2.02 10.20 -11.63
CA LEU A 761 -3.28 10.79 -11.14
C LEU A 761 -4.22 11.24 -12.27
N ALA A 762 -3.69 11.57 -13.45
CA ALA A 762 -4.51 11.92 -14.61
C ALA A 762 -5.33 10.73 -15.16
N VAL A 763 -4.86 9.50 -14.97
CA VAL A 763 -5.54 8.30 -15.50
C VAL A 763 -6.90 8.05 -14.83
N PRO A 764 -7.04 8.05 -13.48
CA PRO A 764 -8.35 8.01 -12.82
C PRO A 764 -9.33 9.07 -13.31
N ALA A 765 -8.87 10.31 -13.58
CA ALA A 765 -9.70 11.39 -14.11
C ALA A 765 -10.30 11.03 -15.48
N LEU A 766 -9.48 10.48 -16.39
CA LEU A 766 -9.91 10.02 -17.71
C LEU A 766 -10.84 8.80 -17.61
N LEU A 767 -10.54 7.88 -16.70
CA LEU A 767 -11.35 6.69 -16.48
C LEU A 767 -12.74 7.03 -15.92
N ALA A 768 -12.87 8.09 -15.11
CA ALA A 768 -14.15 8.60 -14.65
C ALA A 768 -15.04 9.17 -15.77
N LEU A 769 -14.49 9.47 -16.95
CA LEU A 769 -15.28 9.86 -18.13
C LEU A 769 -16.06 8.67 -18.71
N VAL A 770 -15.54 7.44 -18.57
CA VAL A 770 -16.12 6.25 -19.22
C VAL A 770 -17.58 6.02 -18.79
N PRO A 771 -17.94 6.04 -17.48
CA PRO A 771 -19.34 5.91 -17.08
C PRO A 771 -20.25 7.04 -17.58
N LEU A 772 -19.73 8.26 -17.68
CA LEU A 772 -20.46 9.43 -18.12
C LEU A 772 -20.73 9.38 -19.63
N VAL A 773 -19.72 9.00 -20.42
CA VAL A 773 -19.82 8.85 -21.89
C VAL A 773 -20.73 7.67 -22.24
N TYR A 774 -20.54 6.52 -21.58
CA TYR A 774 -21.38 5.34 -21.77
C TYR A 774 -22.87 5.65 -21.54
N ARG A 775 -23.20 6.46 -20.51
CA ARG A 775 -24.58 6.91 -20.24
C ARG A 775 -25.23 7.61 -21.42
N ARG A 776 -24.45 8.37 -22.20
CA ARG A 776 -24.95 9.11 -23.38
C ARG A 776 -25.03 8.26 -24.63
N LEU A 777 -24.06 7.36 -24.83
CA LEU A 777 -23.96 6.53 -26.04
C LEU A 777 -24.94 5.35 -26.03
N VAL A 778 -25.22 4.77 -24.86
CA VAL A 778 -26.03 3.54 -24.76
C VAL A 778 -27.42 3.86 -24.19
N PRO A 779 -28.49 3.85 -25.01
CA PRO A 779 -29.84 4.09 -24.53
C PRO A 779 -30.25 3.05 -23.47
N GLY A 780 -31.17 3.42 -22.59
CA GLY A 780 -31.68 2.54 -21.54
C GLY A 780 -32.52 1.42 -22.13
N VAL A 781 -31.90 0.29 -22.45
CA VAL A 781 -32.60 -0.96 -22.79
C VAL A 781 -32.95 -1.70 -21.50
N GLY A 782 -34.12 -2.37 -21.47
CA GLY A 782 -34.52 -3.21 -20.34
C GLY A 782 -33.51 -4.33 -20.05
N PRO A 783 -33.55 -4.92 -18.84
CA PRO A 783 -32.62 -5.97 -18.44
C PRO A 783 -32.69 -7.16 -19.39
N GLY A 784 -31.55 -7.51 -20.01
CA GLY A 784 -31.45 -8.70 -20.86
C GLY A 784 -31.60 -10.00 -20.06
N PRO A 785 -31.79 -11.17 -20.71
CA PRO A 785 -31.96 -12.46 -20.03
C PRO A 785 -30.76 -12.88 -19.15
N ARG A 786 -29.58 -12.27 -19.35
CA ARG A 786 -28.37 -12.47 -18.51
C ARG A 786 -28.39 -11.66 -17.20
N ALA A 787 -29.27 -10.66 -17.11
CA ALA A 787 -29.42 -9.74 -15.98
C ALA A 787 -30.13 -10.33 -14.76
N GLN A 788 -30.60 -11.58 -14.83
CA GLN A 788 -31.14 -12.27 -13.66
C GLN A 788 -30.07 -12.32 -12.57
N ALA A 789 -30.37 -11.70 -11.42
CA ALA A 789 -29.53 -11.75 -10.23
C ALA A 789 -29.43 -13.20 -9.75
N SER A 790 -28.29 -13.82 -10.05
CA SER A 790 -27.97 -15.19 -9.59
C SER A 790 -27.28 -15.18 -8.24
N PHE A 791 -27.04 -14.02 -7.65
CA PHE A 791 -26.45 -13.85 -6.33
C PHE A 791 -27.36 -12.90 -5.55
N PRO A 792 -27.68 -13.19 -4.27
CA PRO A 792 -28.61 -12.38 -3.48
C PRO A 792 -28.12 -10.93 -3.29
N TRP A 793 -26.81 -10.72 -3.32
CA TRP A 793 -26.14 -9.42 -3.16
C TRP A 793 -25.17 -9.12 -4.31
N PRO A 794 -25.65 -8.80 -5.53
CA PRO A 794 -24.80 -8.70 -6.72
C PRO A 794 -23.66 -7.68 -6.56
N GLY A 795 -23.87 -6.59 -5.80
CA GLY A 795 -22.80 -5.63 -5.48
C GLY A 795 -21.63 -6.25 -4.70
N VAL A 796 -21.93 -7.12 -3.72
CA VAL A 796 -20.91 -7.85 -2.94
C VAL A 796 -20.16 -8.83 -3.85
N GLY A 797 -20.87 -9.53 -4.74
CA GLY A 797 -20.25 -10.46 -5.69
C GLY A 797 -19.24 -9.78 -6.63
N TRP A 798 -19.61 -8.65 -7.24
CA TRP A 798 -18.69 -7.87 -8.07
C TRP A 798 -17.53 -7.26 -7.27
N GLY A 799 -17.78 -6.82 -6.04
CA GLY A 799 -16.73 -6.33 -5.14
C GLY A 799 -15.73 -7.42 -4.74
N LEU A 800 -16.20 -8.63 -4.45
CA LEU A 800 -15.36 -9.80 -4.18
C LEU A 800 -14.51 -10.15 -5.40
N LEU A 801 -15.11 -10.18 -6.60
CA LEU A 801 -14.38 -10.43 -7.84
C LEU A 801 -13.28 -9.38 -8.08
N TYR A 802 -13.59 -8.10 -7.87
CA TYR A 802 -12.60 -7.02 -7.95
C TYR A 802 -11.44 -7.25 -6.97
N GLY A 803 -11.72 -7.54 -5.70
CA GLY A 803 -10.69 -7.81 -4.70
C GLY A 803 -9.80 -9.01 -5.05
N VAL A 804 -10.40 -10.13 -5.49
CA VAL A 804 -9.66 -11.32 -5.92
C VAL A 804 -8.74 -11.01 -7.11
N LEU A 805 -9.25 -10.32 -8.14
CA LEU A 805 -8.47 -9.95 -9.32
C LEU A 805 -7.36 -8.93 -9.00
N LEU A 806 -7.56 -8.04 -8.02
CA LEU A 806 -6.50 -7.16 -7.52
C LEU A 806 -5.37 -7.96 -6.87
N VAL A 807 -5.70 -8.91 -5.99
CA VAL A 807 -4.70 -9.78 -5.36
C VAL A 807 -3.98 -10.63 -6.41
N TYR A 808 -4.68 -11.08 -7.45
CA TYR A 808 -4.06 -11.79 -8.57
C TYR A 808 -3.09 -10.91 -9.35
N ALA A 809 -3.50 -9.69 -9.70
CA ALA A 809 -2.63 -8.75 -10.40
C ALA A 809 -1.39 -8.40 -9.56
N TRP A 810 -1.58 -8.22 -8.26
CA TRP A 810 -0.49 -8.06 -7.29
C TRP A 810 0.45 -9.27 -7.30
N HIS A 811 -0.10 -10.48 -7.29
CA HIS A 811 0.68 -11.72 -7.35
C HIS A 811 1.50 -11.84 -8.63
N LEU A 812 0.91 -11.58 -9.80
CA LEU A 812 1.63 -11.56 -11.07
C LEU A 812 2.78 -10.56 -11.07
N ALA A 813 2.53 -9.37 -10.53
CA ALA A 813 3.52 -8.34 -10.39
C ALA A 813 4.64 -8.78 -9.41
N ALA A 814 4.28 -9.32 -8.25
CA ALA A 814 5.21 -9.84 -7.27
C ALA A 814 6.06 -11.01 -7.83
N LEU A 815 5.50 -11.89 -8.66
CA LEU A 815 6.23 -12.98 -9.32
C LEU A 815 7.37 -12.46 -10.20
N GLN A 816 7.15 -11.37 -10.95
CA GLN A 816 8.21 -10.71 -11.73
C GLN A 816 9.25 -10.04 -10.85
N ALA A 817 8.86 -9.61 -9.65
CA ALA A 817 9.72 -8.91 -8.70
C ALA A 817 10.49 -9.83 -7.75
N ARG A 818 10.20 -11.14 -7.69
CA ARG A 818 10.88 -12.06 -6.74
C ARG A 818 12.38 -12.09 -7.03
N PRO A 819 13.25 -11.95 -6.01
CA PRO A 819 14.68 -12.17 -6.20
C PRO A 819 14.88 -13.58 -6.77
N GLY A 820 15.82 -13.72 -7.70
CA GLY A 820 16.21 -15.04 -8.21
C GLY A 820 16.55 -15.99 -7.07
N PRO A 821 16.44 -17.31 -7.29
CA PRO A 821 16.73 -18.32 -6.27
C PRO A 821 18.10 -18.05 -5.64
N GLN A 822 18.25 -18.31 -4.34
CA GLN A 822 19.52 -18.14 -3.65
C GLN A 822 20.56 -19.03 -4.34
N VAL A 823 21.54 -18.39 -5.00
CA VAL A 823 22.64 -19.09 -5.68
C VAL A 823 23.94 -18.99 -4.89
N ARG A 824 23.92 -18.28 -3.74
CA ARG A 824 25.07 -18.14 -2.84
C ARG A 824 24.79 -18.76 -1.48
N PHE A 825 25.68 -19.64 -1.06
CA PHE A 825 25.59 -20.40 0.18
C PHE A 825 26.79 -20.08 1.08
N ASP A 826 26.61 -20.24 2.39
CA ASP A 826 27.70 -20.19 3.36
C ASP A 826 28.61 -21.41 3.21
N GLN A 827 29.82 -21.33 3.78
CA GLN A 827 30.77 -22.43 3.67
C GLN A 827 30.31 -23.67 4.45
N GLU A 828 29.52 -23.50 5.51
CA GLU A 828 29.03 -24.60 6.34
C GLU A 828 28.03 -25.49 5.57
N ALA A 829 27.02 -24.91 4.89
CA ALA A 829 26.08 -25.68 4.09
C ALA A 829 26.77 -26.38 2.90
N LEU A 830 27.78 -25.73 2.30
CA LEU A 830 28.58 -26.33 1.22
C LEU A 830 29.45 -27.50 1.74
N ALA A 831 30.05 -27.36 2.91
CA ALA A 831 30.87 -28.39 3.55
C ALA A 831 30.04 -29.62 3.93
N GLN A 832 28.86 -29.42 4.54
CA GLN A 832 27.95 -30.52 4.93
C GLN A 832 27.51 -31.36 3.73
N LEU A 833 27.33 -30.75 2.55
CA LEU A 833 26.84 -31.45 1.36
C LEU A 833 27.96 -32.10 0.53
N SER A 834 29.12 -31.44 0.41
CA SER A 834 30.20 -31.88 -0.48
C SER A 834 31.35 -32.61 0.21
N GLY A 835 31.51 -32.42 1.53
CA GLY A 835 32.65 -32.94 2.30
C GLY A 835 33.96 -32.16 2.12
N SER A 836 33.96 -31.06 1.36
CA SER A 836 35.14 -30.22 1.11
C SER A 836 35.34 -29.15 2.20
N SER A 837 36.60 -28.79 2.49
CA SER A 837 36.96 -27.84 3.56
C SER A 837 37.17 -26.39 3.07
N ARG A 838 37.40 -26.17 1.77
CA ARG A 838 37.59 -24.85 1.17
C ARG A 838 36.80 -24.74 -0.13
N PHE A 839 36.18 -23.58 -0.37
CA PHE A 839 35.39 -23.31 -1.56
C PHE A 839 35.81 -22.02 -2.26
N THR A 840 35.91 -22.08 -3.59
CA THR A 840 36.13 -20.92 -4.44
C THR A 840 34.87 -20.68 -5.30
N PRO A 841 34.19 -19.53 -5.16
CA PRO A 841 33.03 -19.20 -5.97
C PRO A 841 33.45 -18.78 -7.39
N VAL A 842 32.73 -19.26 -8.40
CA VAL A 842 32.93 -18.92 -9.81
C VAL A 842 31.60 -18.44 -10.39
N GLU A 843 31.58 -17.26 -11.02
CA GLU A 843 30.33 -16.61 -11.47
C GLU A 843 29.93 -16.91 -12.92
N SER A 844 30.89 -17.26 -13.79
CA SER A 844 30.67 -17.51 -15.22
C SER A 844 31.00 -18.96 -15.58
N PRO A 845 30.20 -19.65 -16.42
CA PRO A 845 28.98 -19.21 -17.11
C PRO A 845 27.71 -19.15 -16.24
N PHE A 846 27.78 -19.66 -15.01
CA PHE A 846 26.76 -19.53 -13.96
C PHE A 846 27.43 -19.70 -12.59
N VAL A 847 26.75 -19.28 -11.52
CA VAL A 847 27.30 -19.37 -10.15
C VAL A 847 27.44 -20.82 -9.69
N HIS A 848 28.67 -21.24 -9.39
CA HIS A 848 29.00 -22.55 -8.83
C HIS A 848 30.21 -22.45 -7.89
N TYR A 849 30.39 -23.47 -7.06
CA TYR A 849 31.46 -23.55 -6.06
C TYR A 849 32.39 -24.71 -6.35
N LEU A 850 33.68 -24.41 -6.48
CA LEU A 850 34.73 -25.40 -6.61
C LEU A 850 35.28 -25.72 -5.20
N GLY A 851 35.18 -26.98 -4.79
CA GLY A 851 35.60 -27.45 -3.47
C GLY A 851 36.84 -28.34 -3.53
N GLY A 852 37.71 -28.23 -2.52
CA GLY A 852 38.91 -29.05 -2.37
C GLY A 852 39.45 -29.10 -0.94
N ALA A 853 40.47 -29.93 -0.72
CA ALA A 853 41.19 -30.03 0.55
C ALA A 853 42.22 -28.89 0.69
N ALA A 854 42.62 -28.58 1.92
CA ALA A 854 43.64 -27.56 2.19
C ALA A 854 45.01 -28.02 1.65
N GLY A 855 45.47 -27.43 0.54
CA GLY A 855 46.79 -27.69 -0.05
C GLY A 855 46.77 -28.29 -1.45
N ASP A 856 45.62 -28.76 -1.95
CA ASP A 856 45.49 -29.32 -3.30
C ASP A 856 45.25 -28.20 -4.34
N GLY A 857 46.00 -28.23 -5.44
CA GLY A 857 45.92 -27.23 -6.52
C GLY A 857 44.74 -27.40 -7.48
N GLU A 858 44.04 -28.54 -7.44
CA GLU A 858 42.96 -28.89 -8.37
C GLU A 858 41.64 -29.15 -7.61
N PRO A 859 40.50 -28.60 -8.08
CA PRO A 859 39.22 -28.79 -7.42
C PRO A 859 38.72 -30.24 -7.54
N GLN A 860 38.28 -30.82 -6.43
CA GLN A 860 37.79 -32.21 -6.36
C GLN A 860 36.26 -32.31 -6.47
N THR A 861 35.54 -31.26 -6.08
CA THR A 861 34.07 -31.24 -6.08
C THR A 861 33.52 -29.97 -6.73
N VAL A 862 32.37 -30.07 -7.37
CA VAL A 862 31.55 -28.92 -7.79
C VAL A 862 30.22 -28.93 -7.07
N THR A 863 29.86 -27.81 -6.46
CA THR A 863 28.58 -27.62 -5.78
C THR A 863 27.80 -26.48 -6.44
N LEU A 864 26.54 -26.70 -6.76
CA LEU A 864 25.69 -25.71 -7.41
C LEU A 864 24.21 -25.88 -7.05
N ALA A 865 23.46 -24.78 -7.14
CA ALA A 865 22.00 -24.83 -7.20
C ALA A 865 21.56 -25.22 -8.63
N SER A 866 20.58 -26.11 -8.75
CA SER A 866 20.03 -26.56 -10.04
C SER A 866 19.56 -25.40 -10.92
N ALA A 867 19.00 -24.34 -10.31
CA ALA A 867 18.57 -23.13 -11.00
C ALA A 867 19.70 -22.44 -11.80
N ALA A 868 20.95 -22.52 -11.31
CA ALA A 868 22.09 -21.90 -11.96
C ALA A 868 22.45 -22.60 -13.28
N ALA A 869 22.25 -23.92 -13.33
CA ALA A 869 22.54 -24.76 -14.50
C ALA A 869 21.41 -24.77 -15.55
N GLY A 870 20.31 -24.04 -15.35
CA GLY A 870 19.21 -23.91 -16.33
C GLY A 870 17.85 -24.28 -15.75
N PRO A 871 16.77 -24.13 -16.54
CA PRO A 871 15.42 -24.44 -16.08
C PRO A 871 15.29 -25.94 -15.76
N GLY A 872 14.91 -26.26 -14.52
CA GLY A 872 14.61 -27.62 -14.08
C GLY A 872 13.35 -28.19 -14.73
N VAL A 873 13.15 -29.51 -14.61
CA VAL A 873 11.92 -30.17 -15.07
C VAL A 873 10.82 -29.98 -14.02
N SER A 874 9.62 -29.61 -14.46
CA SER A 874 8.49 -29.37 -13.55
C SER A 874 7.92 -30.69 -12.98
N GLY A 875 7.71 -30.71 -11.67
CA GLY A 875 6.95 -31.74 -10.96
C GLY A 875 5.44 -31.57 -11.13
N PHE A 876 4.66 -32.14 -10.21
CA PHE A 876 3.20 -32.09 -10.25
C PHE A 876 2.65 -30.70 -9.91
N ALA A 877 3.33 -29.91 -9.07
CA ALA A 877 2.93 -28.54 -8.74
C ALA A 877 3.99 -27.44 -8.98
N GLY A 878 5.07 -27.75 -9.72
CA GLY A 878 6.03 -26.75 -10.21
C GLY A 878 7.48 -27.24 -10.28
N PRO A 879 8.43 -26.36 -10.64
CA PRO A 879 9.86 -26.70 -10.66
C PRO A 879 10.38 -26.97 -9.25
N ILE A 880 11.32 -27.89 -9.14
CA ILE A 880 11.95 -28.30 -7.88
C ILE A 880 13.40 -27.84 -7.91
N GLN A 881 13.81 -27.08 -6.90
CA GLN A 881 15.17 -26.54 -6.80
C GLN A 881 15.98 -27.35 -5.80
N LEU A 882 17.16 -27.78 -6.25
CA LEU A 882 18.03 -28.69 -5.53
C LEU A 882 19.42 -28.05 -5.40
N LEU A 883 20.07 -28.25 -4.25
CA LEU A 883 21.50 -28.05 -4.09
C LEU A 883 22.18 -29.39 -4.34
N LEU A 884 23.15 -29.41 -5.25
CA LEU A 884 23.80 -30.62 -5.74
C LEU A 884 25.30 -30.49 -5.53
N ALA A 885 25.93 -31.52 -4.96
CA ALA A 885 27.39 -31.66 -4.90
C ALA A 885 27.83 -32.87 -5.71
N LEU A 886 28.81 -32.68 -6.60
CA LEU A 886 29.32 -33.69 -7.52
C LEU A 886 30.83 -33.83 -7.38
N GLY A 887 31.33 -35.06 -7.37
CA GLY A 887 32.75 -35.36 -7.45
C GLY A 887 33.28 -35.23 -8.88
N ARG A 888 34.60 -35.07 -9.02
CA ARG A 888 35.32 -35.07 -10.31
C ARG A 888 35.15 -36.38 -11.11
N ASP A 889 34.83 -37.47 -10.42
CA ASP A 889 34.51 -38.80 -10.95
C ASP A 889 33.08 -38.93 -11.50
N GLY A 890 32.23 -37.91 -11.32
CA GLY A 890 30.81 -37.96 -11.71
C GLY A 890 29.89 -38.61 -10.66
N THR A 891 30.42 -38.88 -9.45
CA THR A 891 29.62 -39.38 -8.33
C THR A 891 28.83 -38.26 -7.66
N LEU A 892 27.57 -38.54 -7.31
CA LEU A 892 26.71 -37.61 -6.58
C LEU A 892 27.06 -37.65 -5.09
N ARG A 893 27.71 -36.61 -4.56
CA ARG A 893 28.17 -36.54 -3.16
C ARG A 893 27.03 -36.23 -2.19
N GLY A 894 26.08 -35.40 -2.62
CA GLY A 894 24.91 -35.06 -1.83
C GLY A 894 23.90 -34.24 -2.62
N VAL A 895 22.63 -34.38 -2.26
CA VAL A 895 21.52 -33.57 -2.77
C VAL A 895 20.66 -33.11 -1.63
N ARG A 896 20.27 -31.83 -1.64
CA ARG A 896 19.36 -31.25 -0.67
C ARG A 896 18.28 -30.44 -1.38
N LEU A 897 17.07 -30.45 -0.84
CA LEU A 897 16.00 -29.60 -1.34
C LEU A 897 16.25 -28.14 -0.92
N LEU A 898 16.28 -27.22 -1.87
CA LEU A 898 16.39 -25.77 -1.60
C LEU A 898 15.01 -25.11 -1.53
N ASP A 899 14.21 -25.37 -2.56
CA ASP A 899 12.86 -24.84 -2.69
C ASP A 899 12.02 -25.83 -3.50
N SER A 900 10.78 -26.03 -3.08
CA SER A 900 9.81 -26.88 -3.79
C SER A 900 8.44 -26.26 -3.71
N ARG A 901 7.73 -26.26 -4.84
CA ARG A 901 6.32 -25.86 -4.92
C ARG A 901 5.39 -27.07 -5.01
N GLU A 902 5.90 -28.25 -4.70
CA GLU A 902 5.15 -29.48 -4.76
C GLU A 902 4.11 -29.59 -3.63
N THR A 903 3.11 -30.44 -3.81
CA THR A 903 2.10 -30.70 -2.76
C THR A 903 2.79 -31.27 -1.51
N PRO A 904 2.59 -30.73 -0.30
CA PRO A 904 3.29 -31.18 0.91
C PRO A 904 3.20 -32.69 1.18
N SER A 905 2.03 -33.30 0.88
CA SER A 905 1.83 -34.75 1.01
C SER A 905 2.69 -35.59 0.06
N TYR A 906 3.07 -35.04 -1.11
CA TYR A 906 3.92 -35.73 -2.08
C TYR A 906 5.41 -35.57 -1.81
N ILE A 907 5.83 -34.61 -0.97
CA ILE A 907 7.24 -34.41 -0.58
C ILE A 907 7.51 -34.79 0.86
N THR A 908 6.52 -35.36 1.55
CA THR A 908 6.72 -35.92 2.88
C THR A 908 7.75 -37.05 2.79
N GLY A 909 8.93 -36.84 3.40
CA GLY A 909 10.06 -37.77 3.31
C GLY A 909 11.00 -37.58 2.11
N ILE A 910 10.86 -36.49 1.34
CA ILE A 910 11.73 -36.23 0.18
C ILE A 910 13.20 -36.13 0.56
N GLU A 911 13.54 -35.51 1.70
CA GLU A 911 14.94 -35.38 2.14
C GLU A 911 15.56 -36.75 2.44
N THR A 912 14.80 -37.66 3.05
CA THR A 912 15.24 -39.05 3.29
C THR A 912 15.44 -39.80 1.98
N TRP A 913 14.55 -39.59 1.00
CA TRP A 913 14.69 -40.18 -0.33
C TRP A 913 15.89 -39.59 -1.11
N LEU A 914 16.11 -38.28 -1.06
CA LEU A 914 17.24 -37.59 -1.67
C LEU A 914 18.58 -38.02 -1.07
N ALA A 915 18.64 -38.20 0.26
CA ALA A 915 19.81 -38.72 0.94
C ALA A 915 20.18 -40.14 0.44
N GLY A 916 19.18 -40.96 0.11
CA GLY A 916 19.37 -42.28 -0.48
C GLY A 916 19.94 -42.27 -1.92
N LEU A 917 19.96 -41.11 -2.59
CA LEU A 917 20.58 -40.96 -3.92
C LEU A 917 22.09 -40.66 -3.84
N ALA A 918 22.62 -40.30 -2.67
CA ALA A 918 24.04 -40.04 -2.49
C ALA A 918 24.88 -41.31 -2.76
N GLY A 919 26.00 -41.14 -3.46
CA GLY A 919 26.86 -42.24 -3.93
C GLY A 919 26.50 -42.77 -5.33
N ALA A 920 25.43 -42.30 -5.96
CA ALA A 920 25.09 -42.69 -7.33
C ALA A 920 26.14 -42.20 -8.34
N ASP A 921 26.64 -43.12 -9.17
CA ASP A 921 27.54 -42.82 -10.29
C ASP A 921 26.73 -42.43 -11.54
N LEU A 922 26.79 -41.15 -11.90
CA LEU A 922 26.11 -40.57 -13.06
C LEU A 922 26.92 -40.71 -14.36
N SER A 923 28.19 -41.10 -14.27
CA SER A 923 29.07 -41.27 -15.44
C SER A 923 28.70 -42.51 -16.26
N GLN A 924 28.21 -43.57 -15.60
CA GLN A 924 27.79 -44.81 -16.25
C GLN A 924 26.43 -44.69 -16.93
N ALA A 925 25.46 -44.11 -16.22
CA ALA A 925 24.10 -43.94 -16.73
C ALA A 925 23.36 -42.84 -15.95
N PRO A 926 22.37 -42.17 -16.56
CA PRO A 926 21.50 -41.22 -15.87
C PRO A 926 20.59 -41.91 -14.84
N LEU A 927 20.12 -41.15 -13.85
CA LEU A 927 19.11 -41.62 -12.89
C LEU A 927 17.74 -41.80 -13.59
N SER A 928 17.04 -42.88 -13.25
CA SER A 928 15.68 -43.16 -13.72
C SER A 928 14.91 -44.02 -12.72
N LEU A 929 13.58 -44.07 -12.83
CA LEU A 929 12.73 -44.94 -12.01
C LEU A 929 12.96 -46.44 -12.24
N ALA A 930 13.75 -46.82 -13.24
CA ALA A 930 14.19 -48.21 -13.44
C ALA A 930 15.42 -48.56 -12.59
N ARG A 931 16.16 -47.56 -12.08
CA ARG A 931 17.39 -47.74 -11.28
C ARG A 931 17.23 -47.37 -9.81
N VAL A 932 16.28 -46.50 -9.50
CA VAL A 932 16.01 -46.04 -8.13
C VAL A 932 14.52 -46.08 -7.86
N ASP A 933 14.14 -46.44 -6.63
CA ASP A 933 12.74 -46.43 -6.23
C ASP A 933 12.16 -45.02 -6.30
N GLY A 934 10.93 -44.91 -6.78
CA GLY A 934 10.18 -43.66 -6.75
C GLY A 934 9.66 -43.35 -5.35
N LEU A 935 9.48 -42.07 -5.03
CA LEU A 935 8.78 -41.66 -3.82
C LEU A 935 7.31 -42.12 -3.88
N SER A 936 6.87 -42.86 -2.86
CA SER A 936 5.56 -43.53 -2.86
C SER A 936 4.41 -42.53 -3.06
N GLY A 937 3.55 -42.79 -4.05
CA GLY A 937 2.45 -41.91 -4.41
C GLY A 937 2.83 -40.64 -5.19
N ALA A 938 4.11 -40.43 -5.52
CA ALA A 938 4.63 -39.21 -6.15
C ALA A 938 5.45 -39.50 -7.43
N THR A 939 4.90 -40.31 -8.34
CA THR A 939 5.60 -40.78 -9.56
C THR A 939 5.98 -39.67 -10.54
N VAL A 940 5.17 -38.61 -10.66
CA VAL A 940 5.46 -37.45 -11.53
C VAL A 940 6.59 -36.60 -10.94
N THR A 941 6.48 -36.26 -9.64
CA THR A 941 7.49 -35.53 -8.88
C THR A 941 8.83 -36.28 -8.87
N SER A 942 8.83 -37.60 -8.66
CA SER A 942 10.04 -38.42 -8.68
C SER A 942 10.76 -38.33 -10.03
N ARG A 943 10.04 -38.44 -11.15
CA ARG A 943 10.61 -38.29 -12.50
C ARG A 943 11.22 -36.90 -12.71
N ALA A 944 10.55 -35.84 -12.25
CA ALA A 944 11.02 -34.47 -12.38
C ALA A 944 12.30 -34.20 -11.58
N VAL A 945 12.40 -34.73 -10.34
CA VAL A 945 13.61 -34.63 -9.51
C VAL A 945 14.80 -35.29 -10.19
N LEU A 946 14.64 -36.55 -10.63
CA LEU A 946 15.73 -37.30 -11.28
C LEU A 946 16.19 -36.61 -12.58
N ALA A 947 15.25 -36.11 -13.39
CA ALA A 947 15.57 -35.38 -14.61
C ALA A 947 16.31 -34.05 -14.33
N THR A 948 15.93 -33.35 -13.26
CA THR A 948 16.59 -32.11 -12.82
C THR A 948 18.03 -32.37 -12.35
N ILE A 949 18.25 -33.42 -11.57
CA ILE A 949 19.59 -33.86 -11.14
C ILE A 949 20.45 -34.17 -12.37
N ASN A 950 19.96 -35.00 -13.30
CA ASN A 950 20.70 -35.41 -14.50
C ASN A 950 21.12 -34.19 -15.36
N ASN A 951 20.20 -33.25 -15.57
CA ASN A 951 20.48 -32.06 -16.40
C ASN A 951 21.46 -31.10 -15.73
N ALA A 952 21.29 -30.84 -14.44
CA ALA A 952 22.17 -29.95 -13.69
C ALA A 952 23.58 -30.55 -13.55
N ALA A 953 23.67 -31.85 -13.26
CA ALA A 953 24.95 -32.55 -13.14
C ALA A 953 25.75 -32.51 -14.45
N ARG A 954 25.11 -32.83 -15.58
CA ARG A 954 25.75 -32.80 -16.91
C ARG A 954 26.37 -31.44 -17.21
N ARG A 955 25.65 -30.35 -16.92
CA ARG A 955 26.13 -29.00 -17.19
C ARG A 955 27.22 -28.57 -16.20
N ALA A 956 27.09 -28.95 -14.92
CA ALA A 956 28.06 -28.65 -13.89
C ALA A 956 29.42 -29.31 -14.15
N THR A 957 29.45 -30.61 -14.46
CA THR A 957 30.72 -31.33 -14.72
C THR A 957 31.37 -30.89 -16.02
N GLN A 958 30.59 -30.56 -17.04
CA GLN A 958 31.11 -30.00 -18.29
C GLN A 958 31.81 -28.66 -18.06
N VAL A 959 31.23 -27.79 -17.23
CA VAL A 959 31.79 -26.46 -16.94
C VAL A 959 32.97 -26.54 -15.96
N ALA A 960 32.85 -27.30 -14.88
CA ALA A 960 33.86 -27.34 -13.83
C ALA A 960 35.07 -28.24 -14.17
N PHE A 961 34.85 -29.32 -14.93
CA PHE A 961 35.87 -30.35 -15.16
C PHE A 961 36.11 -30.67 -16.64
N GLY A 962 35.39 -30.04 -17.58
CA GLY A 962 35.51 -30.34 -19.02
C GLY A 962 35.02 -31.74 -19.41
N ARG A 963 34.26 -32.44 -18.55
CA ARG A 963 33.78 -33.81 -18.76
C ARG A 963 32.25 -33.87 -18.86
N PRO A 964 31.67 -34.08 -20.05
CA PRO A 964 30.22 -34.19 -20.20
C PRO A 964 29.72 -35.56 -19.72
N LEU A 965 28.69 -35.57 -18.85
CA LEU A 965 27.97 -36.78 -18.48
C LEU A 965 27.01 -37.24 -19.60
N PRO A 966 26.64 -38.53 -19.67
CA PRO A 966 25.72 -39.04 -20.69
C PRO A 966 24.37 -38.30 -20.69
N PRO A 967 23.77 -38.06 -21.87
CA PRO A 967 22.45 -37.43 -21.94
C PRO A 967 21.38 -38.33 -21.32
N PRO A 968 20.35 -37.77 -20.66
CA PRO A 968 19.22 -38.54 -20.18
C PRO A 968 18.54 -39.23 -21.37
N ALA A 969 18.19 -40.51 -21.22
CA ALA A 969 17.47 -41.25 -22.25
C ALA A 969 16.17 -40.51 -22.63
N ALA A 970 15.92 -40.30 -23.92
CA ALA A 970 14.63 -39.80 -24.38
C ALA A 970 13.54 -40.75 -23.86
N ALA A 971 12.48 -40.20 -23.26
CA ALA A 971 11.34 -41.01 -22.82
C ALA A 971 10.89 -41.89 -24.00
N PRO A 972 10.57 -43.18 -23.78
CA PRO A 972 10.17 -44.07 -24.87
C PRO A 972 8.92 -43.51 -25.57
N GLY A 973 9.12 -42.85 -26.70
CA GLY A 973 8.06 -42.44 -27.60
C GLY A 973 7.61 -43.66 -28.39
N GLY A 974 6.39 -44.15 -28.14
CA GLY A 974 5.80 -45.19 -28.99
C GLY A 974 4.88 -46.21 -28.32
N GLY A 975 4.68 -46.18 -27.00
CA GLY A 975 3.62 -46.98 -26.35
C GLY A 975 2.27 -46.26 -26.42
N ALA A 976 1.20 -46.95 -26.82
CA ALA A 976 -0.15 -46.41 -26.72
C ALA A 976 -0.47 -46.08 -25.25
N ASP A 977 -0.60 -44.79 -24.93
CA ASP A 977 -1.06 -44.34 -23.62
C ASP A 977 -2.55 -44.67 -23.48
N TRP A 978 -2.83 -45.87 -22.97
CA TRP A 978 -4.18 -46.36 -22.73
C TRP A 978 -4.99 -45.43 -21.82
N GLY A 979 -4.34 -44.67 -20.94
CA GLY A 979 -4.98 -43.67 -20.09
C GLY A 979 -5.49 -42.46 -20.88
N LEU A 980 -4.66 -41.95 -21.80
CA LEU A 980 -5.07 -40.90 -22.75
C LEU A 980 -6.24 -41.36 -23.64
N GLY A 981 -6.15 -42.57 -24.19
CA GLY A 981 -7.20 -43.15 -25.04
C GLY A 981 -8.54 -43.27 -24.30
N ALA A 982 -8.54 -43.85 -23.09
CA ALA A 982 -9.75 -43.98 -22.28
C ALA A 982 -10.36 -42.63 -21.90
N THR A 983 -9.52 -41.63 -21.59
CA THR A 983 -9.96 -40.27 -21.29
C THR A 983 -10.62 -39.60 -22.49
N ALA A 984 -10.02 -39.74 -23.68
CA ALA A 984 -10.58 -39.21 -24.92
C ALA A 984 -11.96 -39.81 -25.25
N VAL A 985 -12.13 -41.13 -25.06
CA VAL A 985 -13.42 -41.80 -25.27
C VAL A 985 -14.50 -41.23 -24.36
N LEU A 986 -14.24 -41.03 -23.06
CA LEU A 986 -15.22 -40.44 -22.13
C LEU A 986 -15.61 -39.01 -22.51
N VAL A 987 -14.64 -38.19 -22.91
CA VAL A 987 -14.86 -36.82 -23.38
C VAL A 987 -15.68 -36.80 -24.68
N LEU A 988 -15.44 -37.73 -25.62
CA LEU A 988 -16.22 -37.82 -26.85
C LEU A 988 -17.64 -38.32 -26.61
N LEU A 989 -17.83 -39.31 -25.71
CA LEU A 989 -19.14 -39.83 -25.33
C LEU A 989 -20.03 -38.79 -24.63
N PHE A 990 -19.45 -37.74 -24.04
CA PHE A 990 -20.22 -36.65 -23.44
C PHE A 990 -21.18 -35.97 -24.42
N PHE A 991 -20.75 -35.69 -25.66
CA PHE A 991 -21.58 -34.96 -26.63
C PHE A 991 -22.90 -35.67 -26.97
N PRO A 992 -22.90 -36.92 -27.46
CA PRO A 992 -24.16 -37.62 -27.76
C PRO A 992 -25.02 -37.82 -26.50
N VAL A 993 -24.41 -38.06 -25.34
CA VAL A 993 -25.15 -38.21 -24.07
C VAL A 993 -25.80 -36.88 -23.64
N TYR A 994 -25.09 -35.77 -23.75
CA TYR A 994 -25.60 -34.44 -23.42
C TYR A 994 -26.80 -34.07 -24.33
N PHE A 995 -26.65 -34.20 -25.64
CA PHE A 995 -27.74 -33.86 -26.57
C PHE A 995 -28.94 -34.80 -26.51
N SER A 996 -28.75 -36.07 -26.11
CA SER A 996 -29.86 -37.03 -25.97
C SER A 996 -30.90 -36.64 -24.90
N GLY A 997 -30.53 -35.83 -23.91
CA GLY A 997 -31.38 -35.52 -22.76
C GLY A 997 -31.72 -36.73 -21.86
N SER A 998 -31.14 -37.90 -22.12
CA SER A 998 -31.47 -39.15 -21.41
C SER A 998 -30.84 -39.21 -20.03
N GLY A 999 -31.69 -39.27 -18.99
CA GLY A 999 -31.24 -39.42 -17.61
C GLY A 999 -30.48 -40.74 -17.36
N ARG A 1000 -30.85 -41.82 -18.06
CA ARG A 1000 -30.17 -43.13 -17.93
C ARG A 1000 -28.78 -43.12 -18.55
N ALA A 1001 -28.64 -42.57 -19.76
CA ALA A 1001 -27.34 -42.47 -20.44
C ALA A 1001 -26.35 -41.60 -19.64
N ARG A 1002 -26.84 -40.50 -19.04
CA ARG A 1002 -26.02 -39.66 -18.14
C ARG A 1002 -25.48 -40.45 -16.94
N LEU A 1003 -26.31 -41.25 -16.28
CA LEU A 1003 -25.89 -42.03 -15.11
C LEU A 1003 -24.86 -43.11 -15.47
N LEU A 1004 -25.01 -43.74 -16.64
CA LEU A 1004 -24.02 -44.69 -17.15
C LEU A 1004 -22.68 -44.00 -17.42
N LEU A 1005 -22.70 -42.83 -18.06
CA LEU A 1005 -21.47 -42.05 -18.30
C LEU A 1005 -20.81 -41.61 -16.98
N GLN A 1006 -21.59 -41.19 -15.99
CA GLN A 1006 -21.08 -40.86 -14.64
C GLN A 1006 -20.47 -42.07 -13.93
N GLY A 1007 -21.09 -43.25 -14.04
CA GLY A 1007 -20.55 -44.50 -13.51
C GLY A 1007 -19.22 -44.87 -14.19
N ALA A 1008 -19.16 -44.76 -15.51
CA ALA A 1008 -17.93 -44.98 -16.27
C ALA A 1008 -16.82 -43.98 -15.88
N ALA A 1009 -17.16 -42.69 -15.74
CA ALA A 1009 -16.20 -41.67 -15.31
C ALA A 1009 -15.71 -41.90 -13.87
N LEU A 1010 -16.58 -42.35 -12.95
CA LEU A 1010 -16.19 -42.72 -11.58
C LEU A 1010 -15.21 -43.90 -11.58
N GLY A 1011 -15.47 -44.94 -12.37
CA GLY A 1011 -14.59 -46.10 -12.48
C GLY A 1011 -13.26 -45.78 -13.14
N VAL A 1012 -13.29 -45.09 -14.29
CA VAL A 1012 -12.11 -44.82 -15.13
C VAL A 1012 -11.28 -43.65 -14.58
N LEU A 1013 -11.86 -42.45 -14.45
CA LEU A 1013 -11.12 -41.25 -14.04
C LEU A 1013 -10.90 -41.20 -12.52
N GLY A 1014 -11.81 -41.80 -11.74
CA GLY A 1014 -11.72 -41.87 -10.28
C GLY A 1014 -10.81 -43.00 -9.81
N PHE A 1015 -11.23 -44.25 -9.96
CA PHE A 1015 -10.54 -45.41 -9.36
C PHE A 1015 -9.38 -45.97 -10.20
N TRP A 1016 -9.52 -46.06 -11.53
CA TRP A 1016 -8.49 -46.67 -12.37
C TRP A 1016 -7.32 -45.73 -12.67
N LEU A 1017 -7.59 -44.56 -13.23
CA LEU A 1017 -6.56 -43.61 -13.65
C LEU A 1017 -6.19 -42.59 -12.55
N ASN A 1018 -7.08 -42.37 -11.58
CA ASN A 1018 -6.92 -41.34 -10.53
C ASN A 1018 -6.49 -39.96 -11.08
N THR A 1019 -7.05 -39.57 -12.22
CA THR A 1019 -6.77 -38.29 -12.90
C THR A 1019 -7.93 -37.34 -12.69
N LEU A 1020 -7.86 -36.58 -11.61
CA LEU A 1020 -8.91 -35.70 -11.13
C LEU A 1020 -8.61 -34.25 -11.52
N VAL A 1021 -9.62 -33.53 -12.02
CA VAL A 1021 -9.54 -32.05 -12.14
C VAL A 1021 -10.00 -31.48 -10.80
N THR A 1022 -9.11 -30.76 -10.12
CA THR A 1022 -9.27 -30.23 -8.75
C THR A 1022 -8.99 -28.73 -8.69
N GLU A 1023 -9.29 -28.09 -7.57
CA GLU A 1023 -8.90 -26.70 -7.29
C GLU A 1023 -7.37 -26.48 -7.30
N LEU A 1024 -6.56 -27.52 -7.11
CA LEU A 1024 -5.11 -27.44 -7.24
C LEU A 1024 -4.68 -27.18 -8.70
N ASP A 1025 -5.41 -27.67 -9.69
CA ASP A 1025 -5.18 -27.32 -11.10
C ASP A 1025 -5.39 -25.83 -11.35
N LEU A 1026 -6.45 -25.27 -10.76
CA LEU A 1026 -6.74 -23.83 -10.85
C LEU A 1026 -5.61 -23.00 -10.21
N VAL A 1027 -5.13 -23.44 -9.04
CA VAL A 1027 -4.01 -22.80 -8.33
C VAL A 1027 -2.72 -22.88 -9.13
N ASN A 1028 -2.33 -24.06 -9.62
CA ASN A 1028 -1.10 -24.25 -10.37
C ASN A 1028 -1.09 -23.45 -11.68
N LEU A 1029 -2.22 -23.42 -12.41
CA LEU A 1029 -2.38 -22.58 -13.60
C LEU A 1029 -2.26 -21.09 -13.26
N SER A 1030 -2.86 -20.65 -12.16
CA SER A 1030 -2.80 -19.24 -11.75
C SER A 1030 -1.39 -18.79 -11.32
N GLN A 1031 -0.58 -19.70 -10.79
CA GLN A 1031 0.80 -19.41 -10.40
C GLN A 1031 1.81 -19.57 -11.56
N GLY A 1032 1.36 -20.02 -12.73
CA GLY A 1032 2.23 -20.30 -13.88
C GLY A 1032 3.04 -21.59 -13.74
N HIS A 1033 2.62 -22.53 -12.89
CA HIS A 1033 3.33 -23.78 -12.59
C HIS A 1033 2.87 -24.98 -13.42
N ALA A 1034 2.26 -24.76 -14.59
CA ALA A 1034 1.76 -25.85 -15.42
C ALA A 1034 2.89 -26.53 -16.21
N ALA A 1035 2.94 -27.87 -16.14
CA ALA A 1035 3.81 -28.68 -16.99
C ALA A 1035 3.51 -28.44 -18.48
N ALA A 1036 4.53 -28.56 -19.33
CA ALA A 1036 4.34 -28.32 -20.76
C ALA A 1036 3.35 -29.32 -21.37
N PRO A 1037 2.55 -28.95 -22.41
CA PRO A 1037 1.62 -29.87 -23.06
C PRO A 1037 2.23 -31.18 -23.53
N ALA A 1038 3.50 -31.15 -23.95
CA ALA A 1038 4.26 -32.33 -24.36
C ALA A 1038 4.59 -33.29 -23.20
N GLU A 1039 4.70 -32.78 -21.97
CA GLU A 1039 5.07 -33.57 -20.79
C GLU A 1039 3.86 -34.34 -20.20
N ASN A 1040 2.64 -33.83 -20.39
CA ASN A 1040 1.42 -34.46 -19.86
C ASN A 1040 0.17 -34.22 -20.74
N PRO A 1041 0.06 -34.87 -21.90
CA PRO A 1041 -1.02 -34.63 -22.86
C PRO A 1041 -2.42 -34.97 -22.33
N GLN A 1042 -2.55 -36.01 -21.50
CA GLN A 1042 -3.83 -36.42 -20.90
C GLN A 1042 -4.41 -35.33 -20.00
N ARG A 1043 -3.58 -34.68 -19.17
CA ARG A 1043 -4.05 -33.61 -18.28
C ARG A 1043 -4.51 -32.39 -19.07
N TRP A 1044 -3.78 -32.01 -20.12
CA TRP A 1044 -4.15 -30.90 -20.99
C TRP A 1044 -5.43 -31.16 -21.79
N LEU A 1045 -5.69 -32.42 -22.19
CA LEU A 1045 -6.98 -32.82 -22.77
C LEU A 1045 -8.14 -32.55 -21.80
N LEU A 1046 -8.01 -32.96 -20.54
CA LEU A 1046 -9.04 -32.73 -19.51
C LEU A 1046 -9.23 -31.24 -19.20
N LEU A 1047 -8.15 -30.50 -18.96
CA LEU A 1047 -8.22 -29.07 -18.66
C LEU A 1047 -8.79 -28.27 -19.83
N GLY A 1048 -8.35 -28.58 -21.06
CA GLY A 1048 -8.89 -27.98 -22.28
C GLY A 1048 -10.38 -28.27 -22.45
N PHE A 1049 -10.80 -29.52 -22.25
CA PHE A 1049 -12.22 -29.88 -22.29
C PHE A 1049 -13.04 -29.13 -21.24
N VAL A 1050 -12.58 -29.07 -19.97
CA VAL A 1050 -13.28 -28.37 -18.88
C VAL A 1050 -13.41 -26.88 -19.18
N ALA A 1051 -12.35 -26.23 -19.63
CA ALA A 1051 -12.34 -24.81 -19.97
C ALA A 1051 -13.30 -24.49 -21.14
N VAL A 1052 -13.16 -25.21 -22.26
CA VAL A 1052 -13.99 -25.01 -23.46
C VAL A 1052 -15.45 -25.33 -23.18
N SER A 1053 -15.74 -26.46 -22.54
CA SER A 1053 -17.13 -26.85 -22.24
C SER A 1053 -17.81 -25.87 -21.28
N SER A 1054 -17.06 -25.26 -20.36
CA SER A 1054 -17.57 -24.26 -19.42
C SER A 1054 -17.92 -22.92 -20.09
N VAL A 1055 -17.16 -22.49 -21.11
CA VAL A 1055 -17.47 -21.27 -21.90
C VAL A 1055 -18.58 -21.52 -22.93
N LEU A 1056 -18.64 -22.70 -23.55
CA LEU A 1056 -19.65 -23.00 -24.57
C LEU A 1056 -20.99 -23.40 -23.95
N PHE A 1057 -20.95 -24.32 -22.99
CA PHE A 1057 -22.12 -25.00 -22.42
C PHE A 1057 -22.25 -24.82 -20.91
N GLY A 1058 -21.55 -23.88 -20.25
CA GLY A 1058 -21.64 -23.68 -18.81
C GLY A 1058 -21.16 -24.88 -17.99
N GLN A 1059 -21.62 -25.03 -16.75
CA GLN A 1059 -21.08 -25.98 -15.77
C GLN A 1059 -21.48 -27.46 -16.03
N VAL A 1060 -21.09 -28.03 -17.18
CA VAL A 1060 -21.41 -29.41 -17.59
C VAL A 1060 -20.47 -30.46 -17.01
N TRP A 1061 -19.19 -30.12 -16.75
CA TRP A 1061 -18.21 -31.05 -16.16
C TRP A 1061 -18.71 -31.66 -14.85
N CYS A 1062 -19.15 -30.80 -13.93
CA CYS A 1062 -19.71 -31.22 -12.64
C CYS A 1062 -20.95 -32.10 -12.81
N GLY A 1063 -21.75 -31.89 -13.86
CA GLY A 1063 -22.99 -32.61 -14.12
C GLY A 1063 -22.82 -33.99 -14.76
N PHE A 1064 -21.74 -34.23 -15.53
CA PHE A 1064 -21.60 -35.41 -16.39
C PHE A 1064 -20.34 -36.25 -16.17
N LEU A 1065 -19.18 -35.61 -15.97
CA LEU A 1065 -17.87 -36.30 -16.02
C LEU A 1065 -17.07 -36.25 -14.72
N CYS A 1066 -17.41 -35.36 -13.78
CA CYS A 1066 -16.73 -35.27 -12.48
C CYS A 1066 -16.93 -36.55 -11.64
N PRO A 1067 -15.86 -37.31 -11.30
CA PRO A 1067 -15.96 -38.55 -10.53
C PRO A 1067 -16.55 -38.36 -9.13
N PHE A 1068 -16.11 -37.32 -8.41
CA PHE A 1068 -16.61 -37.04 -7.06
C PHE A 1068 -18.06 -36.55 -7.04
N GLY A 1069 -18.47 -35.82 -8.09
CA GLY A 1069 -19.87 -35.45 -8.30
C GLY A 1069 -20.75 -36.66 -8.60
N ALA A 1070 -20.24 -37.63 -9.35
CA ALA A 1070 -20.91 -38.90 -9.60
C ALA A 1070 -21.06 -39.72 -8.31
N LEU A 1071 -19.98 -39.89 -7.54
CA LEU A 1071 -20.00 -40.57 -6.23
C LEU A 1071 -21.07 -39.98 -5.30
N GLN A 1072 -21.06 -38.66 -5.11
CA GLN A 1072 -22.06 -37.98 -4.29
C GLN A 1072 -23.49 -38.13 -4.84
N GLU A 1073 -23.68 -38.16 -6.18
CA GLU A 1073 -25.01 -38.40 -6.75
C GLU A 1073 -25.53 -39.81 -6.44
N PHE A 1074 -24.66 -40.83 -6.49
CA PHE A 1074 -25.02 -42.19 -6.12
C PHE A 1074 -25.33 -42.30 -4.62
N VAL A 1075 -24.53 -41.67 -3.76
CA VAL A 1075 -24.78 -41.59 -2.30
C VAL A 1075 -26.11 -40.88 -2.01
N SER A 1076 -26.38 -39.73 -2.65
CA SER A 1076 -27.66 -39.02 -2.52
C SER A 1076 -28.87 -39.85 -2.95
N ARG A 1077 -28.73 -40.68 -4.00
CA ARG A 1077 -29.78 -41.60 -4.43
C ARG A 1077 -29.99 -42.74 -3.44
N LEU A 1078 -28.92 -43.22 -2.80
CA LEU A 1078 -29.00 -44.19 -1.71
C LEU A 1078 -29.73 -43.59 -0.50
N GLY A 1079 -29.34 -42.40 -0.06
CA GLY A 1079 -30.00 -41.69 1.04
C GLY A 1079 -31.50 -41.48 0.80
N ARG A 1080 -31.90 -41.17 -0.44
CA ARG A 1080 -33.30 -41.10 -0.84
C ARG A 1080 -34.04 -42.45 -0.73
N ARG A 1081 -33.40 -43.56 -1.13
CA ARG A 1081 -33.98 -44.91 -0.96
C ARG A 1081 -34.11 -45.29 0.51
N LEU A 1082 -33.22 -44.77 1.36
CA LEU A 1082 -33.22 -44.98 2.81
C LEU A 1082 -34.14 -44.01 3.58
N GLY A 1083 -34.80 -43.06 2.91
CA GLY A 1083 -35.69 -42.09 3.55
C GLY A 1083 -35.00 -40.98 4.37
N LEU A 1084 -33.67 -40.83 4.26
CA LEU A 1084 -32.87 -39.87 5.04
C LEU A 1084 -32.78 -38.47 4.39
N TRP A 1085 -33.53 -38.24 3.32
CA TRP A 1085 -33.35 -37.11 2.40
C TRP A 1085 -34.19 -35.87 2.73
N THR A 1086 -33.60 -34.67 2.60
CA THR A 1086 -34.28 -33.38 2.88
C THR A 1086 -34.19 -32.39 1.72
N TRP A 1087 -35.21 -31.55 1.56
CA TRP A 1087 -35.30 -30.48 0.55
C TRP A 1087 -34.87 -29.11 1.12
N PRO A 1088 -34.01 -28.35 0.42
CA PRO A 1088 -33.52 -27.06 0.92
C PRO A 1088 -34.51 -25.92 0.64
N ASP A 1089 -35.60 -25.88 1.40
CA ASP A 1089 -36.71 -24.93 1.23
C ASP A 1089 -36.51 -23.64 2.02
N ARG A 1090 -35.59 -23.63 3.02
CA ARG A 1090 -35.37 -22.47 3.90
C ARG A 1090 -34.48 -21.41 3.23
N PRO A 1091 -34.75 -20.10 3.43
CA PRO A 1091 -33.97 -19.01 2.82
C PRO A 1091 -32.49 -19.02 3.25
N LEU A 1092 -32.19 -19.42 4.49
CA LEU A 1092 -30.82 -19.59 4.99
C LEU A 1092 -30.07 -20.69 4.22
N GLU A 1093 -30.72 -21.83 3.97
CA GLU A 1093 -30.14 -22.95 3.20
C GLU A 1093 -29.94 -22.57 1.73
N GLN A 1094 -30.82 -21.74 1.17
CA GLN A 1094 -30.64 -21.18 -0.17
C GLN A 1094 -29.47 -20.19 -0.24
N ALA A 1095 -29.27 -19.37 0.79
CA ALA A 1095 -28.13 -18.45 0.88
C ALA A 1095 -26.79 -19.18 1.07
N SER A 1096 -26.76 -20.29 1.82
CA SER A 1096 -25.54 -21.06 2.06
C SER A 1096 -24.88 -21.64 0.81
N ARG A 1097 -25.63 -21.77 -0.31
CA ARG A 1097 -25.13 -22.25 -1.61
C ARG A 1097 -24.05 -21.33 -2.21
N TYR A 1098 -23.98 -20.09 -1.74
CA TYR A 1098 -22.99 -19.11 -2.17
C TYR A 1098 -21.68 -19.17 -1.36
N LEU A 1099 -21.64 -19.95 -0.28
CA LEU A 1099 -20.44 -20.13 0.55
C LEU A 1099 -19.25 -20.62 -0.27
N LYS A 1100 -19.47 -21.51 -1.25
CA LYS A 1100 -18.42 -21.96 -2.20
C LYS A 1100 -17.70 -20.84 -2.94
N PHE A 1101 -18.35 -19.71 -3.23
CA PHE A 1101 -17.70 -18.56 -3.89
C PHE A 1101 -16.83 -17.77 -2.91
N LEU A 1102 -17.25 -17.66 -1.65
CA LEU A 1102 -16.42 -17.09 -0.59
C LEU A 1102 -15.20 -17.97 -0.32
N LEU A 1103 -15.39 -19.29 -0.27
CA LEU A 1103 -14.30 -20.26 -0.13
C LEU A 1103 -13.33 -20.21 -1.32
N LEU A 1104 -13.83 -20.09 -2.56
CA LEU A 1104 -12.99 -19.88 -3.74
C LEU A 1104 -12.18 -18.59 -3.63
N ALA A 1105 -12.82 -17.48 -3.26
CA ALA A 1105 -12.14 -16.20 -3.11
C ALA A 1105 -11.07 -16.27 -2.01
N ALA A 1106 -11.40 -16.84 -0.84
CA ALA A 1106 -10.46 -17.01 0.27
C ALA A 1106 -9.27 -17.90 -0.14
N LEU A 1107 -9.55 -19.03 -0.80
CA LEU A 1107 -8.51 -19.93 -1.32
C LEU A 1107 -7.54 -19.20 -2.25
N LEU A 1108 -8.06 -18.51 -3.27
CA LEU A 1108 -7.23 -17.81 -4.24
C LEU A 1108 -6.43 -16.67 -3.59
N VAL A 1109 -7.05 -15.90 -2.69
CA VAL A 1109 -6.37 -14.84 -1.95
C VAL A 1109 -5.23 -15.41 -1.11
N LEU A 1110 -5.47 -16.45 -0.31
CA LEU A 1110 -4.43 -17.06 0.54
C LEU A 1110 -3.27 -17.62 -0.30
N VAL A 1111 -3.57 -18.34 -1.39
CA VAL A 1111 -2.57 -18.91 -2.30
C VAL A 1111 -1.71 -17.82 -2.94
N TRP A 1112 -2.31 -16.72 -3.36
CA TRP A 1112 -1.60 -15.65 -4.07
C TRP A 1112 -0.81 -14.72 -3.14
N THR A 1113 -1.28 -14.53 -1.89
CA THR A 1113 -0.56 -13.76 -0.88
C THR A 1113 0.59 -14.54 -0.26
N THR A 1114 0.40 -15.82 0.06
CA THR A 1114 1.46 -16.69 0.62
C THR A 1114 2.39 -17.26 -0.45
N GLY A 1115 1.88 -17.48 -1.66
CA GLY A 1115 2.59 -18.22 -2.71
C GLY A 1115 2.57 -19.74 -2.52
N GLU A 1116 1.84 -20.25 -1.51
CA GLU A 1116 1.83 -21.67 -1.17
C GLU A 1116 0.60 -22.38 -1.76
N GLY A 1117 0.83 -23.43 -2.56
CA GLY A 1117 -0.24 -24.28 -3.08
C GLY A 1117 -0.90 -25.18 -2.00
N ALA A 1118 -0.32 -25.26 -0.81
CA ALA A 1118 -0.79 -26.10 0.29
C ALA A 1118 -2.23 -25.76 0.72
N TRP A 1119 -2.64 -24.49 0.61
CA TRP A 1119 -4.00 -24.06 0.91
C TRP A 1119 -5.07 -24.73 0.05
N ALA A 1120 -4.71 -25.24 -1.14
CA ALA A 1120 -5.61 -25.96 -2.04
C ALA A 1120 -5.73 -27.47 -1.75
N THR A 1121 -5.05 -27.98 -0.72
CA THR A 1121 -5.08 -29.41 -0.36
C THR A 1121 -6.29 -29.82 0.48
N PHE A 1122 -7.13 -28.86 0.89
CA PHE A 1122 -8.43 -29.10 1.55
C PHE A 1122 -9.47 -29.64 0.57
N ASN A 1123 -9.24 -30.86 0.07
CA ASN A 1123 -10.08 -31.48 -0.95
C ASN A 1123 -10.39 -32.96 -0.64
N PRO A 1124 -11.63 -33.27 -0.17
CA PRO A 1124 -12.07 -34.64 0.04
C PRO A 1124 -11.96 -35.53 -1.20
N MET A 1125 -12.05 -34.94 -2.41
CA MET A 1125 -11.96 -35.66 -3.67
C MET A 1125 -10.60 -36.36 -3.82
N GLN A 1126 -9.50 -35.67 -3.57
CA GLN A 1126 -8.15 -36.22 -3.72
C GLN A 1126 -7.87 -37.33 -2.70
N GLN A 1127 -8.43 -37.22 -1.50
CA GLN A 1127 -8.23 -38.18 -0.41
C GLN A 1127 -9.01 -39.49 -0.62
N VAL A 1128 -10.23 -39.42 -1.15
CA VAL A 1128 -11.06 -40.62 -1.42
C VAL A 1128 -10.42 -41.52 -2.48
N PHE A 1129 -9.89 -40.95 -3.55
CA PHE A 1129 -9.29 -41.73 -4.64
C PHE A 1129 -7.78 -41.99 -4.45
N GLY A 1130 -7.09 -41.21 -3.61
CA GLY A 1130 -5.67 -41.35 -3.30
C GLY A 1130 -5.32 -42.37 -2.21
N GLY A 1131 -6.29 -42.93 -1.49
CA GLY A 1131 -6.09 -44.00 -0.50
C GLY A 1131 -5.40 -43.60 0.81
N GLN A 1132 -5.13 -42.31 1.04
CA GLN A 1132 -4.43 -41.80 2.23
C GLN A 1132 -5.36 -41.12 3.25
N LEU A 1133 -6.43 -41.79 3.66
CA LEU A 1133 -7.37 -41.25 4.64
C LEU A 1133 -6.78 -41.27 6.07
N ARG A 1134 -6.07 -40.21 6.46
CA ARG A 1134 -5.50 -40.06 7.81
C ARG A 1134 -5.84 -38.69 8.43
N GLY A 1135 -5.83 -38.63 9.76
CA GLY A 1135 -6.04 -37.38 10.52
C GLY A 1135 -7.43 -36.76 10.34
N TRP A 1136 -7.49 -35.43 10.42
CA TRP A 1136 -8.73 -34.66 10.36
C TRP A 1136 -9.44 -34.71 8.99
N MET A 1137 -8.71 -35.02 7.90
CA MET A 1137 -9.28 -35.18 6.56
C MET A 1137 -10.22 -36.39 6.45
N LEU A 1138 -10.00 -37.44 7.24
CA LEU A 1138 -10.93 -38.57 7.35
C LEU A 1138 -12.28 -38.10 7.90
N VAL A 1139 -12.26 -37.27 8.96
CA VAL A 1139 -13.47 -36.72 9.59
C VAL A 1139 -14.22 -35.83 8.60
N LEU A 1140 -13.52 -34.94 7.91
CA LEU A 1140 -14.12 -34.08 6.88
C LEU A 1140 -14.75 -34.90 5.76
N THR A 1141 -14.02 -35.87 5.22
CA THR A 1141 -14.49 -36.72 4.12
C THR A 1141 -15.71 -37.54 4.54
N GLY A 1142 -15.67 -38.12 5.74
CA GLY A 1142 -16.81 -38.83 6.34
C GLY A 1142 -18.03 -37.93 6.49
N ALA A 1143 -17.84 -36.71 7.02
CA ALA A 1143 -18.91 -35.72 7.15
C ALA A 1143 -19.51 -35.30 5.79
N VAL A 1144 -18.68 -35.17 4.74
CA VAL A 1144 -19.14 -34.84 3.38
C VAL A 1144 -19.99 -35.97 2.77
N ILE A 1145 -19.56 -37.22 2.93
CA ILE A 1145 -20.31 -38.38 2.44
C ILE A 1145 -21.61 -38.54 3.22
N ALA A 1146 -21.58 -38.40 4.55
CA ALA A 1146 -22.77 -38.41 5.40
C ALA A 1146 -23.74 -37.28 5.04
N GLY A 1147 -23.23 -36.05 4.88
CA GLY A 1147 -24.02 -34.90 4.43
C GLY A 1147 -24.64 -35.12 3.04
N SER A 1148 -23.98 -35.89 2.17
CA SER A 1148 -24.51 -36.24 0.84
C SER A 1148 -25.63 -37.27 0.87
N LEU A 1149 -25.82 -38.01 1.98
CA LEU A 1149 -27.00 -38.87 2.20
C LEU A 1149 -28.26 -38.02 2.46
N VAL A 1150 -28.09 -36.88 3.13
CA VAL A 1150 -29.19 -35.99 3.53
C VAL A 1150 -29.47 -34.93 2.45
N TYR A 1151 -28.43 -34.32 1.89
CA TYR A 1151 -28.51 -33.23 0.93
C TYR A 1151 -27.91 -33.61 -0.44
N TYR A 1152 -28.50 -33.10 -1.53
CA TYR A 1152 -28.01 -33.37 -2.88
C TYR A 1152 -26.61 -32.83 -3.14
N ARG A 1153 -25.65 -33.75 -3.32
CA ARG A 1153 -24.25 -33.43 -3.63
C ARG A 1153 -23.69 -32.34 -2.71
N PHE A 1154 -23.73 -32.60 -1.41
CA PHE A 1154 -23.43 -31.65 -0.35
C PHE A 1154 -22.15 -30.82 -0.62
N TRP A 1155 -21.02 -31.47 -0.91
CA TRP A 1155 -19.76 -30.76 -1.18
C TRP A 1155 -19.82 -29.92 -2.45
N CYS A 1156 -20.24 -30.52 -3.57
CA CYS A 1156 -20.28 -29.82 -4.86
C CYS A 1156 -21.21 -28.59 -4.84
N ARG A 1157 -22.22 -28.61 -3.97
CA ARG A 1157 -23.21 -27.54 -3.88
C ARG A 1157 -22.81 -26.41 -2.97
N TYR A 1158 -22.27 -26.71 -1.79
CA TYR A 1158 -22.04 -25.73 -0.72
C TYR A 1158 -20.58 -25.35 -0.52
N LEU A 1159 -19.63 -26.26 -0.80
CA LEU A 1159 -18.24 -26.11 -0.33
C LEU A 1159 -17.19 -26.15 -1.45
N CYS A 1160 -17.47 -26.73 -2.61
CA CYS A 1160 -16.49 -26.98 -3.67
C CYS A 1160 -16.00 -25.70 -4.39
N PRO A 1161 -14.71 -25.29 -4.22
CA PRO A 1161 -14.16 -24.10 -4.87
C PRO A 1161 -14.08 -24.24 -6.39
N LEU A 1162 -13.66 -25.41 -6.89
CA LEU A 1162 -13.63 -25.70 -8.33
C LEU A 1162 -15.04 -25.59 -8.94
N GLY A 1163 -16.05 -26.12 -8.26
CA GLY A 1163 -17.45 -26.01 -8.68
C GLY A 1163 -17.93 -24.55 -8.74
N ALA A 1164 -17.49 -23.71 -7.80
CA ALA A 1164 -17.78 -22.27 -7.82
C ALA A 1164 -17.11 -21.57 -9.02
N PHE A 1165 -15.87 -21.94 -9.35
CA PHE A 1165 -15.16 -21.37 -10.51
C PHE A 1165 -15.87 -21.73 -11.83
N LEU A 1166 -16.21 -23.00 -12.03
CA LEU A 1166 -16.90 -23.46 -13.25
C LEU A 1166 -18.33 -22.90 -13.37
N ALA A 1167 -18.99 -22.60 -12.24
CA ALA A 1167 -20.30 -21.96 -12.22
C ALA A 1167 -20.29 -20.57 -12.88
N LEU A 1168 -19.17 -19.84 -12.84
CA LEU A 1168 -19.03 -18.54 -13.53
C LEU A 1168 -19.24 -18.68 -15.05
N GLY A 1169 -18.91 -19.85 -15.62
CA GLY A 1169 -19.15 -20.18 -17.02
C GLY A 1169 -20.63 -20.14 -17.43
N ASN A 1170 -21.58 -20.34 -16.49
CA ASN A 1170 -23.01 -20.25 -16.78
C ASN A 1170 -23.44 -18.84 -17.25
N LYS A 1171 -22.74 -17.79 -16.81
CA LYS A 1171 -22.99 -16.41 -17.26
C LYS A 1171 -22.39 -16.13 -18.65
N LEU A 1172 -21.32 -16.82 -19.01
CA LEU A 1172 -20.62 -16.68 -20.29
C LEU A 1172 -21.13 -17.61 -21.39
N ALA A 1173 -21.83 -18.70 -21.02
CA ALA A 1173 -22.27 -19.77 -21.91
C ALA A 1173 -22.87 -19.29 -23.25
N LEU A 1174 -22.11 -19.43 -24.33
CA LEU A 1174 -22.45 -18.92 -25.66
C LEU A 1174 -23.45 -19.82 -26.41
N LEU A 1175 -23.30 -21.14 -26.29
CA LEU A 1175 -24.04 -22.14 -27.06
C LEU A 1175 -25.10 -22.88 -26.25
N GLN A 1176 -25.51 -22.33 -25.11
CA GLN A 1176 -26.47 -22.99 -24.21
C GLN A 1176 -27.85 -23.26 -24.83
N ARG A 1177 -28.21 -22.56 -25.92
CA ARG A 1177 -29.47 -22.74 -26.66
C ARG A 1177 -29.48 -23.98 -27.55
N LEU A 1178 -28.32 -24.58 -27.83
CA LEU A 1178 -28.21 -25.80 -28.64
C LEU A 1178 -28.57 -27.07 -27.84
N GLY A 1179 -28.62 -26.97 -26.50
CA GLY A 1179 -29.02 -28.08 -25.64
C GLY A 1179 -30.54 -28.28 -25.53
N PRO A 1180 -31.00 -29.38 -24.91
CA PRO A 1180 -32.42 -29.61 -24.67
C PRO A 1180 -33.06 -28.49 -23.82
N ARG A 1181 -34.28 -28.07 -24.19
CA ARG A 1181 -35.01 -27.00 -23.49
C ARG A 1181 -35.33 -27.39 -22.04
N ARG A 1182 -34.74 -26.68 -21.09
CA ARG A 1182 -34.92 -26.88 -19.64
C ARG A 1182 -36.22 -26.22 -19.15
N ARG A 1183 -36.92 -26.90 -18.22
CA ARG A 1183 -38.12 -26.38 -17.55
C ARG A 1183 -37.79 -26.11 -16.09
N PHE A 1184 -37.43 -24.88 -15.75
CA PHE A 1184 -36.95 -24.51 -14.41
C PHE A 1184 -38.01 -24.67 -13.31
N GLU A 1185 -39.28 -24.65 -13.67
CA GLU A 1185 -40.41 -25.01 -12.80
C GLU A 1185 -40.30 -26.44 -12.24
N HIS A 1186 -39.61 -27.35 -12.93
CA HIS A 1186 -39.32 -28.70 -12.46
C HIS A 1186 -37.94 -28.82 -11.80
N CYS A 1187 -37.29 -27.71 -11.45
CA CYS A 1187 -36.00 -27.75 -10.78
C CYS A 1187 -36.16 -27.74 -9.26
N ASP A 1188 -35.99 -28.91 -8.65
CA ASP A 1188 -35.97 -29.14 -7.22
C ASP A 1188 -34.74 -28.54 -6.51
N LEU A 1189 -33.83 -27.95 -7.29
CA LEU A 1189 -32.66 -27.24 -6.78
C LEU A 1189 -32.91 -25.73 -6.69
N GLY A 1190 -34.07 -25.19 -7.06
CA GLY A 1190 -34.36 -23.75 -6.93
C GLY A 1190 -33.56 -22.86 -7.89
N VAL A 1191 -33.10 -23.43 -9.01
CA VAL A 1191 -32.46 -22.72 -10.13
C VAL A 1191 -33.53 -21.96 -10.91
N LYS A 1192 -33.32 -20.67 -11.16
CA LYS A 1192 -34.35 -19.78 -11.73
C LYS A 1192 -34.23 -19.53 -13.24
N GLY A 1193 -33.12 -19.94 -13.86
CA GLY A 1193 -32.91 -19.74 -15.30
C GLY A 1193 -31.64 -20.39 -15.82
N ASP A 1194 -31.43 -20.30 -17.14
CA ASP A 1194 -30.27 -20.91 -17.83
C ASP A 1194 -28.93 -20.27 -17.44
N HIS A 1195 -28.96 -19.02 -17.02
CA HIS A 1195 -27.81 -18.22 -16.61
C HIS A 1195 -27.61 -18.16 -15.09
N ASP A 1196 -28.32 -19.01 -14.35
CA ASP A 1196 -28.17 -19.11 -12.90
C ASP A 1196 -26.83 -19.79 -12.56
N LEU A 1197 -26.11 -19.23 -11.58
CA LEU A 1197 -24.80 -19.73 -11.17
C LEU A 1197 -24.90 -21.12 -10.53
N ASP A 1198 -26.04 -21.50 -9.92
CA ASP A 1198 -26.18 -22.82 -9.29
C ASP A 1198 -26.59 -23.94 -10.27
N CYS A 1199 -26.77 -23.62 -11.56
CA CYS A 1199 -27.17 -24.59 -12.58
C CYS A 1199 -26.01 -25.49 -13.04
N ILE A 1200 -25.96 -26.73 -12.55
CA ILE A 1200 -24.99 -27.76 -13.01
C ILE A 1200 -25.45 -28.54 -14.25
N ARG A 1201 -26.56 -28.11 -14.89
CA ARG A 1201 -27.08 -28.68 -16.15
C ARG A 1201 -27.30 -30.20 -16.13
N CYS A 1202 -27.70 -30.75 -14.98
CA CYS A 1202 -27.89 -32.20 -14.76
C CYS A 1202 -29.08 -32.84 -15.49
N HIS A 1203 -29.86 -32.08 -16.27
CA HIS A 1203 -31.03 -32.53 -17.05
C HIS A 1203 -32.21 -33.13 -16.24
N ARG A 1204 -32.18 -33.09 -14.90
CA ARG A 1204 -33.29 -33.56 -14.04
C ARG A 1204 -34.60 -32.79 -14.28
N CYS A 1205 -34.49 -31.50 -14.59
CA CYS A 1205 -35.62 -30.62 -14.89
C CYS A 1205 -36.28 -30.86 -16.28
N LEU A 1206 -35.70 -31.70 -17.15
CA LEU A 1206 -36.30 -32.01 -18.46
C LEU A 1206 -37.59 -32.84 -18.31
N ALA A 1207 -37.54 -33.88 -17.48
CA ALA A 1207 -38.63 -34.84 -17.33
C ALA A 1207 -39.34 -34.78 -15.97
N GLY A 1208 -38.78 -34.07 -14.97
CA GLY A 1208 -39.36 -33.93 -13.62
C GLY A 1208 -39.59 -35.26 -12.87
N ARG A 1209 -38.97 -36.37 -13.31
CA ARG A 1209 -39.21 -37.71 -12.74
C ARG A 1209 -38.58 -37.92 -11.36
N ASP A 1210 -37.49 -37.20 -11.11
CA ASP A 1210 -36.66 -37.35 -9.90
C ASP A 1210 -36.81 -36.17 -8.92
N THR A 1211 -37.84 -35.32 -9.07
CA THR A 1211 -38.05 -34.09 -8.28
C THR A 1211 -39.27 -34.21 -7.37
N HIS A 1212 -39.24 -33.61 -6.17
CA HIS A 1212 -40.39 -33.60 -5.23
C HIS A 1212 -41.48 -32.57 -5.60
N LEU A 1213 -41.30 -31.88 -6.72
CA LEU A 1213 -42.28 -30.93 -7.22
C LEU A 1213 -43.46 -31.68 -7.86
N PRO A 1214 -44.72 -31.30 -7.56
CA PRO A 1214 -45.90 -31.94 -8.14
C PRO A 1214 -45.86 -31.85 -9.66
N ARG A 1215 -46.22 -32.94 -10.34
CA ARG A 1215 -46.28 -32.96 -11.81
C ARG A 1215 -47.38 -31.98 -12.25
N GLY A 1216 -46.99 -30.92 -12.94
CA GLY A 1216 -47.95 -30.09 -13.69
C GLY A 1216 -48.75 -30.96 -14.67
N PRO A 1217 -49.97 -30.54 -15.07
CA PRO A 1217 -50.84 -31.35 -15.91
C PRO A 1217 -50.14 -31.75 -17.21
N LYS A 1218 -50.27 -33.03 -17.59
CA LYS A 1218 -49.83 -33.53 -18.89
C LYS A 1218 -50.63 -32.78 -19.97
N LEU A 1219 -49.98 -31.90 -20.72
CA LEU A 1219 -50.59 -31.36 -21.95
C LEU A 1219 -50.89 -32.54 -22.91
N PRO A 1220 -52.09 -32.58 -23.52
CA PRO A 1220 -52.46 -33.64 -24.47
C PRO A 1220 -51.53 -33.61 -25.69
N GLY A 1221 -51.34 -34.79 -26.29
CA GLY A 1221 -50.29 -35.06 -27.28
C GLY A 1221 -50.26 -34.13 -28.49
N ARG A 1222 -49.04 -33.74 -28.89
CA ARG A 1222 -48.73 -33.30 -30.25
C ARG A 1222 -48.70 -34.50 -31.19
N ARG A 1223 -49.87 -34.88 -31.70
CA ARG A 1223 -50.06 -35.47 -33.03
C ARG A 1223 -51.23 -34.75 -33.67
N ALA A 1224 -50.97 -33.58 -34.26
CA ALA A 1224 -51.76 -32.89 -35.28
C ALA A 1224 -51.27 -31.45 -35.39
N ALA A 1225 -50.40 -31.16 -36.36
CA ALA A 1225 -50.20 -29.84 -36.98
C ALA A 1225 -49.14 -29.97 -38.09
N LEU A 1226 -49.41 -30.84 -39.05
CA LEU A 1226 -49.02 -30.64 -40.44
C LEU A 1226 -50.36 -30.43 -41.14
N ASP A 1227 -50.83 -29.18 -41.16
CA ASP A 1227 -51.59 -28.63 -42.28
C ASP A 1227 -52.06 -27.19 -41.99
N ARG A 1228 -51.65 -26.33 -42.92
CA ARG A 1228 -52.27 -25.05 -43.36
C ARG A 1228 -51.89 -23.73 -42.69
N PRO A 1229 -51.92 -22.64 -43.49
CA PRO A 1229 -50.85 -21.65 -43.51
C PRO A 1229 -51.27 -20.29 -42.95
N SER A 1230 -50.24 -19.48 -42.73
CA SER A 1230 -50.21 -18.02 -42.55
C SER A 1230 -51.46 -17.24 -42.96
N GLY A 1231 -52.13 -16.67 -41.95
CA GLY A 1231 -53.01 -15.51 -42.09
C GLY A 1231 -52.39 -14.35 -41.32
N HIS A 1232 -51.91 -13.34 -42.05
CA HIS A 1232 -51.75 -11.99 -41.55
C HIS A 1232 -53.08 -11.50 -40.98
N ASP A 1233 -53.07 -10.89 -39.80
CA ASP A 1233 -53.82 -9.65 -39.68
C ASP A 1233 -53.26 -8.69 -38.63
N ARG A 1234 -53.15 -7.44 -39.08
CA ARG A 1234 -52.91 -6.24 -38.29
C ARG A 1234 -54.22 -5.91 -37.57
N GLN A 1235 -54.18 -5.44 -36.32
CA GLN A 1235 -54.88 -4.21 -35.94
C GLN A 1235 -54.51 -3.75 -34.52
N SER A 1236 -54.27 -2.45 -34.49
CA SER A 1236 -54.11 -1.46 -33.41
C SER A 1236 -54.99 -1.59 -32.17
N ALA A 1237 -54.38 -1.36 -31.00
CA ALA A 1237 -54.68 -0.24 -30.09
C ALA A 1237 -53.49 -0.02 -29.14
#